data_AF-A0A1L9PCT4-F1
#
_entry.id   AF-A0A1L9PCT4-F1
#
_cell.length_a   1.000
_cell.length_b   1.000
_cell.length_c   1.000
_cell.angle_alpha   90.00
_cell.angle_beta   90.00
_cell.angle_gamma   90.00
#
_symmetry.space_group_name_H-M   'P 1'
#
loop_
_entity.id
_entity.type
_entity.pdbx_description
1 polymer ?
#
loop_
_entity_poly.entity_id
_entity_poly.type
_entity_poly.pdbx_seq_one_letter_code
_entity_poly.pdbx_strand_id
1 'polypeptide(L)'
;MTALRHVWVISETNEVFTNYESYLQRMDFYKQRKFICEITGHSGLNFFEAFRSEMEESREVNNSFPEALKGPILRRTQFSTVSRVDNLVDEIFEEFKQEFYPGEMILILLDDNTRLHGVIRDKANFAEQLHPDGTVKRPAYATYLVKVLDRQNEGEEALLDHNHITRDRKTFTKQMLRAFIKNNVTRESWNGAPWLVKASIAEEYRISTEVPKHLQYGARVAEKKAQKKADQEGFFGFFASQQLPELKPAVKGQKVKPSDQDLARSEEAQFLEYKRSLNGNPSFLVGNKPTNGSPLVSKSQEPDKKLVPSVVVKAEPPKAPSPPPIKYPIEDLDIPPSREKKKQRPPLKLLKANELDDPDDEDLLQDAIQMESVGPLLETWNTLNVYCEVFQLDSFTFDDFLQAMRFSSDEVDCELFVEIHCAVLKKLVNAEKDNNGAIQISLPELPEEESDDSDGEEEEDEENEEDEAERTPEPAVTRMTTRGSLAKAEAEGLKALVNGQPDPSEVKIHRASEMFSEYGWVDRLRKRDFRNGGWEMIMIGLLHQLSVRPRMEEVCNQILENLAPLDQEPTQDTAREQYAVLDVNLRIRALQIICMLSLETKAIRNYLEECSNQMTEFRKEKIEYQKSRKAALEELRRLHQERKALQPEPEKSPSPIPELEAPEDSKMGGVDGDSQVDSDVDGTPQRSLRGGVDRVMERKRKLDEERERKEQLAKQPKGSKQYQRVLKKIEDQKAAVAKFEEKIMVVDNDLREADCPRTRCLGKDRFCNRYWWFERNAMPYEGMPNSSTAEAKYANGRLWVQGPDEMERLGFIDIPEDLKKQYQRQFHVSPAERKKHEEGPTRLSRANEWGYYDEGFALDKLIDWLDSRGERETKLRKELLLHRRNLIKCMEARHEFLSRTEYDSEDMPTKRVTTRNKTYVADDKHRCLNWRNSTSLAENGHLHIDASRPSKRARKSGDDPKETKTTNRQGKPLTRQGGRYNF
;
A
#
# COMPACT_ATOMS: atom_id res chain seq x y z
N MET A 1 33.63 0.36 -31.85
CA MET A 1 32.84 1.37 -31.11
C MET A 1 32.29 0.67 -29.88
N THR A 2 32.69 1.11 -28.69
CA THR A 2 32.20 0.56 -27.42
C THR A 2 30.76 1.02 -27.22
N ALA A 3 29.81 0.11 -27.04
CA ALA A 3 28.43 0.49 -26.78
C ALA A 3 28.33 1.19 -25.43
N LEU A 4 27.91 2.46 -25.42
CA LEU A 4 27.56 3.18 -24.21
C LEU A 4 26.35 2.48 -23.57
N ARG A 5 26.57 1.76 -22.48
CA ARG A 5 25.47 1.19 -21.68
C ARG A 5 24.83 2.32 -20.89
N HIS A 6 23.53 2.53 -21.05
CA HIS A 6 22.82 3.60 -20.37
C HIS A 6 22.73 3.32 -18.86
N VAL A 7 23.25 4.31 -18.11
CA VAL A 7 23.23 4.53 -16.66
C VAL A 7 21.88 5.01 -16.10
N TRP A 8 21.01 4.21 -15.47
CA TRP A 8 19.90 4.76 -14.67
C TRP A 8 20.33 4.92 -13.21
N VAL A 9 20.14 6.09 -12.62
CA VAL A 9 20.62 6.40 -11.26
C VAL A 9 19.51 7.03 -10.43
N ILE A 10 19.35 6.58 -9.18
CA ILE A 10 18.52 7.26 -8.18
C ILE A 10 19.42 8.21 -7.40
N SER A 11 19.18 9.52 -7.52
CA SER A 11 20.05 10.59 -7.01
C SER A 11 20.29 10.54 -5.50
N GLU A 12 19.23 10.31 -4.74
CA GLU A 12 19.19 10.40 -3.28
C GLU A 12 19.90 9.22 -2.60
N THR A 13 19.95 8.07 -3.28
CA THR A 13 20.54 6.83 -2.77
C THR A 13 21.80 6.41 -3.53
N ASN A 14 22.15 7.13 -4.60
CA ASN A 14 23.22 6.84 -5.54
C ASN A 14 23.19 5.40 -6.11
N GLU A 15 22.01 4.78 -6.15
CA GLU A 15 21.85 3.44 -6.69
C GLU A 15 21.85 3.46 -8.22
N VAL A 16 22.70 2.62 -8.83
CA VAL A 16 22.95 2.59 -10.28
C VAL A 16 22.43 1.28 -10.89
N PHE A 17 21.55 1.38 -11.88
CA PHE A 17 20.84 0.27 -12.51
C PHE A 17 21.14 0.17 -14.00
N THR A 18 21.58 -1.00 -14.46
CA THR A 18 21.80 -1.28 -15.89
C THR A 18 20.58 -1.84 -16.62
N ASN A 19 19.43 -1.91 -15.94
CA ASN A 19 18.13 -2.32 -16.50
C ASN A 19 17.06 -1.34 -15.99
N TYR A 20 16.29 -0.77 -16.92
CA TYR A 20 15.25 0.21 -16.61
C TYR A 20 14.11 -0.37 -15.77
N GLU A 21 13.74 -1.64 -15.98
CA GLU A 21 12.67 -2.25 -15.17
C GLU A 21 13.12 -2.40 -13.71
N SER A 22 14.38 -2.75 -13.47
CA SER A 22 14.94 -2.82 -12.10
C SER A 22 14.99 -1.44 -11.44
N TYR A 23 15.32 -0.38 -12.19
CA TYR A 23 15.24 1.01 -11.74
C TYR A 23 13.79 1.40 -11.38
N LEU A 24 12.81 1.10 -12.24
CA LEU A 24 11.39 1.38 -11.99
C LEU A 24 10.86 0.63 -10.77
N GLN A 25 11.13 -0.67 -10.65
CA GLN A 25 10.72 -1.47 -9.48
C GLN A 25 11.32 -0.92 -8.17
N ARG A 26 12.53 -0.37 -8.22
CA ARG A 26 13.17 0.29 -7.06
C ARG A 26 12.56 1.67 -6.78
N MET A 27 12.29 2.47 -7.80
CA MET A 27 11.62 3.76 -7.67
C MET A 27 10.21 3.59 -7.09
N ASP A 28 9.44 2.61 -7.57
CA ASP A 28 8.14 2.21 -7.03
C ASP A 28 8.24 1.72 -5.57
N PHE A 29 9.36 1.11 -5.17
CA PHE A 29 9.62 0.75 -3.77
C PHE A 29 9.83 1.99 -2.88
N TYR A 30 10.54 3.01 -3.36
CA TYR A 30 10.79 4.25 -2.62
C TYR A 30 9.56 5.19 -2.58
N LYS A 31 8.73 5.18 -3.63
CA LYS A 31 7.44 5.91 -3.67
C LYS A 31 6.35 5.31 -2.75
N GLN A 32 6.54 4.12 -2.18
CA GLN A 32 5.59 3.51 -1.24
C GLN A 32 5.58 4.24 0.12
N ARG A 33 4.38 4.58 0.60
CA ARG A 33 4.12 5.17 1.94
C ARG A 33 4.31 4.16 3.09
N LYS A 34 5.52 3.67 3.27
CA LYS A 34 5.89 2.64 4.28
C LYS A 34 7.14 2.99 5.07
N PHE A 35 7.75 4.14 4.79
CA PHE A 35 8.94 4.59 5.49
C PHE A 35 8.52 5.34 6.75
N ILE A 36 9.46 5.39 7.69
CA ILE A 36 9.32 6.03 8.99
C ILE A 36 10.54 6.94 9.12
N CYS A 37 10.34 8.22 9.44
CA CYS A 37 11.44 9.13 9.72
C CYS A 37 12.21 8.62 10.95
N GLU A 38 13.51 8.36 10.82
CA GLU A 38 14.32 7.80 11.91
C GLU A 38 14.45 8.76 13.10
N ILE A 39 14.41 10.07 12.84
CA ILE A 39 14.50 11.12 13.86
C ILE A 39 13.18 11.23 14.63
N THR A 40 12.09 11.66 13.96
CA THR A 40 10.78 11.95 14.59
C THR A 40 9.96 10.71 14.92
N GLY A 41 10.19 9.59 14.22
CA GLY A 41 9.39 8.38 14.31
C GLY A 41 8.05 8.45 13.56
N HIS A 42 7.78 9.50 12.79
CA HIS A 42 6.55 9.64 12.01
C HIS A 42 6.50 8.60 10.87
N SER A 43 5.41 7.83 10.78
CA SER A 43 5.24 6.70 9.88
C SER A 43 4.21 6.97 8.78
N GLY A 44 4.32 6.27 7.64
CA GLY A 44 3.41 6.46 6.49
C GLY A 44 3.93 7.44 5.44
N LEU A 45 5.20 7.83 5.53
CA LEU A 45 5.89 8.65 4.55
C LEU A 45 6.43 7.79 3.40
N ASN A 46 6.58 8.38 2.22
CA ASN A 46 7.46 7.79 1.20
C ASN A 46 8.93 8.06 1.55
N PHE A 47 9.88 7.40 0.88
CA PHE A 47 11.31 7.52 1.20
C PHE A 47 11.82 8.98 1.11
N PHE A 48 11.39 9.72 0.10
CA PHE A 48 11.82 11.11 -0.15
C PHE A 48 11.15 12.12 0.79
N GLU A 49 9.99 11.78 1.36
CA GLU A 49 9.33 12.53 2.43
C GLU A 49 10.00 12.27 3.78
N ALA A 50 10.28 11.00 4.11
CA ALA A 50 11.03 10.63 5.31
C ALA A 50 12.42 11.25 5.32
N PHE A 51 13.18 11.12 4.22
CA PHE A 51 14.52 11.68 4.08
C PHE A 51 14.56 13.22 4.18
N ARG A 52 13.53 13.93 3.66
CA ARG A 52 13.44 15.39 3.83
C ARG A 52 13.12 15.79 5.26
N SER A 53 12.17 15.12 5.90
CA SER A 53 11.89 15.31 7.33
C SER A 53 13.15 15.06 8.18
N GLU A 54 13.93 14.01 7.88
CA GLU A 54 15.20 13.73 8.55
C GLU A 54 16.25 14.85 8.34
N MET A 55 16.35 15.43 7.14
CA MET A 55 17.28 16.53 6.86
C MET A 55 16.89 17.85 7.56
N GLU A 56 15.60 18.17 7.59
CA GLU A 56 15.07 19.40 8.18
C GLU A 56 15.15 19.38 9.72
N GLU A 57 14.65 18.31 10.33
CA GLU A 57 14.71 18.08 11.79
C GLU A 57 16.15 17.94 12.29
N SER A 58 17.04 17.32 11.51
CA SER A 58 18.48 17.26 11.82
C SER A 58 19.08 18.66 12.00
N ARG A 59 18.70 19.61 11.13
CA ARG A 59 19.17 20.99 11.15
C ARG A 59 18.60 21.75 12.34
N GLU A 60 17.30 21.61 12.61
CA GLU A 60 16.65 22.26 13.75
C GLU A 60 17.20 21.76 15.10
N VAL A 61 17.36 20.44 15.26
CA VAL A 61 17.94 19.83 16.47
C VAL A 61 19.38 20.29 16.68
N ASN A 62 20.20 20.42 15.63
CA ASN A 62 21.57 20.90 15.79
C ASN A 62 21.65 22.41 16.08
N ASN A 63 20.70 23.22 15.61
CA ASN A 63 20.64 24.65 15.88
C ASN A 63 20.10 24.98 17.27
N SER A 64 19.13 24.20 17.76
CA SER A 64 18.44 24.44 19.05
C SER A 64 19.15 23.83 20.26
N PHE A 65 19.96 22.79 20.07
CA PHE A 65 20.63 22.11 21.19
C PHE A 65 21.83 22.93 21.72
N PRO A 66 21.97 23.14 23.06
CA PRO A 66 23.00 24.00 23.63
C PRO A 66 24.44 23.60 23.26
N GLU A 67 25.17 24.51 22.60
CA GLU A 67 26.52 24.26 22.07
C GLU A 67 27.52 23.80 23.16
N ALA A 68 27.46 24.40 24.36
CA ALA A 68 28.28 24.04 25.51
C ALA A 68 28.15 22.57 25.94
N LEU A 69 27.00 21.92 25.66
CA LEU A 69 26.72 20.54 26.03
C LEU A 69 27.07 19.52 24.95
N LYS A 70 27.15 19.93 23.67
CA LYS A 70 27.38 19.02 22.54
C LYS A 70 28.66 18.21 22.71
N GLY A 71 29.81 18.89 22.85
CA GLY A 71 31.11 18.24 23.00
C GLY A 71 31.18 17.27 24.20
N PRO A 72 30.83 17.67 25.42
CA PRO A 72 30.77 16.79 26.59
C PRO A 72 29.88 15.56 26.42
N ILE A 73 28.65 15.73 25.93
CA ILE A 73 27.69 14.63 25.74
C ILE A 73 28.18 13.64 24.67
N LEU A 74 28.76 14.13 23.58
CA LEU A 74 29.34 13.27 22.54
C LEU A 74 30.53 12.48 23.05
N ARG A 75 31.41 13.08 23.88
CA ARG A 75 32.51 12.35 24.55
C ARG A 75 32.00 11.26 25.50
N ARG A 76 30.92 11.53 26.24
CA ARG A 76 30.28 10.56 27.16
C ARG A 76 29.54 9.44 26.44
N THR A 77 29.01 9.73 25.26
CA THR A 77 28.30 8.77 24.40
C THR A 77 29.27 7.84 23.66
N GLN A 78 30.41 8.37 23.22
CA GLN A 78 31.45 7.63 22.51
C GLN A 78 31.90 6.39 23.31
N PHE A 79 31.86 5.22 22.66
CA PHE A 79 32.14 3.90 23.23
C PHE A 79 31.20 3.40 24.34
N SER A 80 30.08 4.07 24.60
CA SER A 80 29.05 3.54 25.49
C SER A 80 28.48 2.22 24.95
N THR A 81 28.32 1.21 25.79
CA THR A 81 27.79 -0.12 25.42
C THR A 81 26.30 -0.30 25.77
N VAL A 82 25.60 0.77 26.15
CA VAL A 82 24.19 0.74 26.55
C VAL A 82 23.30 0.27 25.39
N SER A 83 22.48 -0.74 25.62
CA SER A 83 21.82 -1.49 24.54
C SER A 83 20.60 -0.80 23.91
N ARG A 84 20.02 0.22 24.56
CA ARG A 84 18.85 0.98 24.09
C ARG A 84 19.15 2.47 24.17
N VAL A 85 18.76 3.22 23.14
CA VAL A 85 18.94 4.69 23.09
C VAL A 85 18.20 5.38 24.24
N ASP A 86 17.05 4.86 24.66
CA ASP A 86 16.24 5.44 25.73
C ASP A 86 16.97 5.37 27.08
N ASN A 87 17.52 4.20 27.43
CA ASN A 87 18.35 4.02 28.61
C ASN A 87 19.60 4.92 28.58
N LEU A 88 20.24 5.08 27.42
CA LEU A 88 21.41 5.94 27.23
C LEU A 88 21.06 7.42 27.45
N VAL A 89 19.90 7.85 26.94
CA VAL A 89 19.35 9.19 27.16
C VAL A 89 19.03 9.41 28.64
N ASP A 90 18.46 8.42 29.33
CA ASP A 90 18.19 8.50 30.77
C ASP A 90 19.48 8.63 31.60
N GLU A 91 20.49 7.80 31.33
CA GLU A 91 21.80 7.86 32.00
C GLU A 91 22.48 9.22 31.80
N ILE A 92 22.59 9.69 30.55
CA ILE A 92 23.22 10.97 30.23
C ILE A 92 22.39 12.13 30.78
N PHE A 93 21.06 12.04 30.76
CA PHE A 93 20.22 13.11 31.30
C PHE A 93 20.43 13.30 32.79
N GLU A 94 20.37 12.23 33.61
CA GLU A 94 20.56 12.38 35.05
C GLU A 94 22.01 12.77 35.43
N GLU A 95 23.02 12.32 34.67
CA GLU A 95 24.42 12.73 34.84
C GLU A 95 24.63 14.23 34.56
N PHE A 96 24.07 14.74 33.45
CA PHE A 96 24.27 16.13 33.03
C PHE A 96 23.32 17.13 33.69
N LYS A 97 22.17 16.70 34.21
CA LYS A 97 21.11 17.56 34.79
C LYS A 97 21.59 18.54 35.87
N GLN A 98 22.56 18.14 36.69
CA GLN A 98 23.17 18.98 37.75
C GLN A 98 24.61 19.42 37.44
N GLU A 99 25.14 19.06 36.27
CA GLU A 99 26.49 19.39 35.87
C GLU A 99 26.49 20.42 34.74
N PHE A 100 27.06 21.60 34.98
CA PHE A 100 27.04 22.71 34.03
C PHE A 100 28.41 22.96 33.37
N TYR A 101 28.44 23.69 32.26
CA TYR A 101 29.62 23.87 31.40
C TYR A 101 29.88 25.34 30.99
N PRO A 102 31.14 25.75 30.75
CA PRO A 102 31.47 27.09 30.23
C PRO A 102 30.72 27.46 28.95
N GLY A 103 30.22 28.69 28.87
CA GLY A 103 29.40 29.20 27.78
C GLY A 103 27.91 28.85 27.88
N GLU A 104 27.49 28.13 28.91
CA GLU A 104 26.09 27.74 29.12
C GLU A 104 25.27 28.87 29.79
N MET A 105 24.05 29.09 29.26
CA MET A 105 23.05 30.01 29.82
C MET A 105 22.31 29.34 30.98
N ILE A 106 22.26 29.99 32.14
CA ILE A 106 21.64 29.45 33.35
C ILE A 106 20.80 30.50 34.09
N LEU A 107 19.93 30.00 34.98
CA LEU A 107 19.14 30.78 35.93
C LEU A 107 19.77 30.68 37.32
N ILE A 108 20.23 31.81 37.83
CA ILE A 108 20.71 32.00 39.21
C ILE A 108 19.50 32.10 40.13
N LEU A 109 19.53 31.35 41.23
CA LEU A 109 18.55 31.43 42.32
C LEU A 109 19.15 32.23 43.47
N LEU A 110 18.49 33.33 43.85
CA LEU A 110 18.82 34.11 45.04
C LEU A 110 17.97 33.68 46.25
N ASP A 111 18.45 33.97 47.46
CA ASP A 111 17.82 33.58 48.73
C ASP A 111 16.39 34.15 48.92
N ASP A 112 16.04 35.19 48.17
CA ASP A 112 14.70 35.81 48.11
C ASP A 112 13.76 35.15 47.09
N ASN A 113 14.15 34.00 46.51
CA ASN A 113 13.51 33.31 45.39
C ASN A 113 13.46 34.08 44.06
N THR A 114 14.14 35.23 43.93
CA THR A 114 14.27 35.88 42.62
C THR A 114 15.19 35.10 41.69
N ARG A 115 14.96 35.23 40.38
CA ARG A 115 15.71 34.52 39.34
C ARG A 115 16.41 35.53 38.44
N LEU A 116 17.72 35.36 38.26
CA LEU A 116 18.52 36.17 37.35
C LEU A 116 19.16 35.30 36.26
N HIS A 117 19.28 35.82 35.05
CA HIS A 117 20.01 35.15 33.97
C HIS A 117 21.52 35.36 34.14
N GLY A 118 22.28 34.30 33.87
CA GLY A 118 23.74 34.34 33.89
C GLY A 118 24.37 33.39 32.89
N VAL A 119 25.64 33.61 32.61
CA VAL A 119 26.47 32.75 31.73
C VAL A 119 27.64 32.20 32.53
N ILE A 120 27.85 30.89 32.46
CA ILE A 120 29.01 30.26 33.12
C ILE A 120 30.28 30.63 32.35
N ARG A 121 31.22 31.25 33.04
CA ARG A 121 32.57 31.57 32.54
C ARG A 121 33.52 30.39 32.73
N ASP A 122 33.66 29.94 33.98
CA ASP A 122 34.60 28.90 34.37
C ASP A 122 33.96 27.91 35.35
N LYS A 123 34.50 26.69 35.34
CA LYS A 123 34.11 25.58 36.22
C LYS A 123 35.35 25.05 36.93
N ALA A 124 35.33 25.05 38.26
CA ALA A 124 36.36 24.44 39.08
C ALA A 124 35.80 23.20 39.79
N ASN A 125 36.43 22.04 39.58
CA ASN A 125 36.08 20.78 40.21
C ASN A 125 37.02 20.51 41.39
N PHE A 126 36.47 20.29 42.59
CA PHE A 126 37.21 19.87 43.77
C PHE A 126 36.97 18.39 44.03
N ALA A 127 38.05 17.61 44.05
CA ALA A 127 38.01 16.18 44.33
C ALA A 127 37.60 15.88 45.78
N GLU A 128 37.04 14.70 46.00
CA GLU A 128 36.70 14.20 47.32
C GLU A 128 37.94 14.17 48.24
N GLN A 129 37.81 14.75 49.43
CA GLN A 129 38.84 14.70 50.46
C GLN A 129 38.51 13.57 51.42
N LEU A 130 39.39 12.59 51.52
CA LEU A 130 39.31 11.49 52.50
C LEU A 130 40.14 11.81 53.74
N HIS A 131 39.67 11.35 54.90
CA HIS A 131 40.46 11.23 56.11
C HIS A 131 41.47 10.07 56.00
N PRO A 132 42.53 10.04 56.84
CA PRO A 132 43.50 8.93 56.87
C PRO A 132 42.92 7.55 57.23
N ASP A 133 41.68 7.50 57.72
CA ASP A 133 40.92 6.29 58.04
C ASP A 133 39.99 5.82 56.90
N GLY A 134 39.97 6.54 55.77
CA GLY A 134 39.11 6.27 54.63
C GLY A 134 37.70 6.86 54.70
N THR A 135 37.35 7.62 55.75
CA THR A 135 36.06 8.33 55.83
C THR A 135 36.07 9.61 55.00
N VAL A 136 34.92 9.99 54.41
CA VAL A 136 34.82 11.18 53.57
C VAL A 136 34.80 12.45 54.43
N LYS A 137 35.86 13.26 54.33
CA LYS A 137 36.00 14.56 55.01
C LYS A 137 35.21 15.67 54.32
N ARG A 138 35.24 15.68 52.99
CA ARG A 138 34.42 16.54 52.12
C ARG A 138 34.13 15.79 50.82
N PRO A 139 32.87 15.68 50.38
CA PRO A 139 32.53 15.09 49.09
C PRO A 139 33.11 15.93 47.94
N ALA A 140 33.20 15.36 46.76
CA ALA A 140 33.54 16.12 45.56
C ALA A 140 32.45 17.17 45.27
N TYR A 141 32.85 18.39 44.90
CA TYR A 141 31.93 19.47 44.54
C TYR A 141 32.51 20.34 43.43
N ALA A 142 31.63 20.96 42.65
CA ALA A 142 32.00 21.94 41.63
C ALA A 142 31.54 23.35 42.05
N THR A 143 32.36 24.35 41.73
CA THR A 143 32.00 25.77 41.82
C THR A 143 32.07 26.39 40.44
N TYR A 144 31.12 27.26 40.13
CA TYR A 144 30.94 27.89 38.84
C TYR A 144 31.12 29.39 38.98
N LEU A 145 31.98 29.98 38.15
CA LEU A 145 32.09 31.43 38.02
C LEU A 145 31.06 31.86 36.97
N VAL A 146 30.08 32.66 37.39
CA VAL A 146 28.93 33.06 36.57
C VAL A 146 28.93 34.57 36.36
N LYS A 147 28.88 35.03 35.11
CA LYS A 147 28.61 36.43 34.79
C LYS A 147 27.10 36.67 34.81
N VAL A 148 26.63 37.58 35.65
CA VAL A 148 25.22 38.00 35.70
C VAL A 148 24.89 38.88 34.49
N LEU A 149 23.72 38.69 33.87
CA LEU A 149 23.28 39.44 32.69
C LEU A 149 22.25 40.54 33.00
N ASP A 150 21.37 40.32 33.99
CA ASP A 150 20.19 41.16 34.23
C ASP A 150 20.49 42.49 34.97
N ARG A 151 21.73 42.73 35.39
CA ARG A 151 22.12 43.93 36.14
C ARG A 151 22.90 44.90 35.25
N GLN A 152 22.57 46.19 35.37
CA GLN A 152 23.11 47.28 34.53
C GLN A 152 24.63 47.50 34.63
N ASN A 153 25.31 46.89 35.61
CA ASN A 153 26.77 46.82 35.65
C ASN A 153 27.26 45.61 34.83
N GLU A 154 27.72 45.85 33.60
CA GLU A 154 28.31 44.84 32.73
C GLU A 154 29.64 44.26 33.26
N GLY A 155 29.57 43.38 34.27
CA GLY A 155 30.78 42.76 34.84
C GLY A 155 30.64 42.16 36.24
N GLU A 156 29.45 42.07 36.82
CA GLU A 156 29.28 41.36 38.09
C GLU A 156 29.45 39.85 37.88
N GLU A 157 30.54 39.29 38.43
CA GLU A 157 30.84 37.87 38.42
C GLU A 157 30.61 37.28 39.82
N ALA A 158 29.78 36.24 39.91
CA ALA A 158 29.45 35.53 41.13
C ALA A 158 30.06 34.13 41.11
N LEU A 159 30.70 33.72 42.21
CA LEU A 159 31.12 32.33 42.41
C LEU A 159 30.02 31.58 43.14
N LEU A 160 29.36 30.67 42.42
CA LEU A 160 28.17 29.94 42.85
C LEU A 160 28.43 28.44 42.88
N ASP A 161 27.67 27.71 43.69
CA ASP A 161 27.65 26.25 43.68
C ASP A 161 26.46 25.71 42.84
N HIS A 162 26.26 24.40 42.85
CA HIS A 162 25.18 23.72 42.13
C HIS A 162 23.78 23.95 42.70
N ASN A 163 23.64 24.50 43.92
CA ASN A 163 22.34 24.74 44.56
C ASN A 163 21.73 26.08 44.11
N HIS A 164 22.58 27.05 43.77
CA HIS A 164 22.18 28.41 43.36
C HIS A 164 22.04 28.56 41.84
N ILE A 165 22.14 27.48 41.07
CA ILE A 165 22.10 27.48 39.60
C ILE A 165 21.10 26.43 39.10
N THR A 166 20.25 26.80 38.14
CA THR A 166 19.35 25.89 37.43
C THR A 166 19.33 26.15 35.92
N ARG A 167 18.98 25.13 35.13
CA ARG A 167 18.69 25.30 33.69
C ARG A 167 17.26 25.75 33.47
N ASP A 168 17.01 26.46 32.37
CA ASP A 168 15.66 26.57 31.86
C ASP A 168 15.12 25.17 31.48
N ARG A 169 13.89 24.89 31.88
CA ARG A 169 13.21 23.60 31.69
C ARG A 169 12.93 23.30 30.20
N LYS A 170 12.95 24.32 29.34
CA LYS A 170 12.72 24.18 27.89
C LYS A 170 13.99 23.83 27.09
N THR A 171 15.19 24.14 27.60
CA THR A 171 16.44 24.08 26.79
C THR A 171 17.16 22.72 26.84
N PHE A 172 17.01 21.95 27.91
CA PHE A 172 17.63 20.63 28.06
C PHE A 172 16.58 19.59 28.48
N THR A 173 15.94 18.96 27.49
CA THR A 173 14.91 17.93 27.69
C THR A 173 15.39 16.56 27.20
N LYS A 174 14.82 15.47 27.77
CA LYS A 174 15.10 14.10 27.30
C LYS A 174 14.75 13.90 25.82
N GLN A 175 13.74 14.60 25.31
CA GLN A 175 13.34 14.53 23.90
C GLN A 175 14.40 15.15 22.97
N MET A 176 14.88 16.37 23.28
CA MET A 176 15.97 17.01 22.53
C MET A 176 17.26 16.20 22.62
N LEU A 177 17.60 15.67 23.80
CA LEU A 177 18.78 14.81 24.00
C LEU A 177 18.70 13.52 23.15
N ARG A 178 17.52 12.88 23.09
CA ARG A 178 17.29 11.69 22.25
C ARG A 178 17.45 12.00 20.77
N ALA A 179 16.94 13.13 20.29
CA ALA A 179 17.12 13.57 18.91
C ALA A 179 18.59 13.89 18.60
N PHE A 180 19.27 14.62 19.49
CA PHE A 180 20.69 14.97 19.36
C PHE A 180 21.60 13.73 19.30
N ILE A 181 21.40 12.75 20.18
CA ILE A 181 22.17 11.50 20.19
C ILE A 181 21.91 10.68 18.91
N LYS A 182 20.64 10.49 18.50
CA LYS A 182 20.32 9.81 17.23
C LYS A 182 20.99 10.47 16.03
N ASN A 183 21.01 11.81 15.98
CA ASN A 183 21.54 12.52 14.82
C ASN A 183 23.08 12.44 14.75
N ASN A 184 23.79 12.48 15.87
CA ASN A 184 25.26 12.59 15.87
C ASN A 184 26.02 11.27 16.02
N VAL A 185 25.32 10.16 16.28
CA VAL A 185 25.91 8.90 16.71
C VAL A 185 25.35 7.72 15.92
N THR A 186 26.19 6.75 15.59
CA THR A 186 25.84 5.50 14.92
C THR A 186 26.12 4.31 15.82
N ARG A 187 25.46 3.17 15.55
CA ARG A 187 25.70 1.92 16.26
C ARG A 187 25.43 0.73 15.36
N GLU A 188 26.33 -0.26 15.41
CA GLU A 188 26.19 -1.50 14.63
C GLU A 188 25.09 -2.42 15.19
N SER A 189 24.47 -3.21 14.32
CA SER A 189 23.25 -3.99 14.61
C SER A 189 23.45 -5.22 15.51
N TRP A 190 24.53 -5.29 16.31
CA TRP A 190 24.81 -6.42 17.21
C TRP A 190 24.68 -6.06 18.70
N ASN A 191 24.36 -7.08 19.50
CA ASN A 191 24.11 -6.92 20.93
C ASN A 191 25.42 -6.61 21.69
N GLY A 192 25.49 -5.41 22.28
CA GLY A 192 26.71 -4.90 22.91
C GLY A 192 27.60 -4.04 22.00
N ALA A 193 27.17 -3.77 20.76
CA ALA A 193 27.87 -2.81 19.89
C ALA A 193 28.01 -1.45 20.58
N PRO A 194 29.21 -0.84 20.63
CA PRO A 194 29.37 0.49 21.18
C PRO A 194 28.71 1.55 20.30
N TRP A 195 28.26 2.63 20.94
CA TRP A 195 27.86 3.87 20.27
C TRP A 195 29.09 4.63 19.77
N LEU A 196 29.07 5.06 18.50
CA LEU A 196 30.18 5.73 17.82
C LEU A 196 29.72 7.07 17.24
N VAL A 197 30.36 8.17 17.63
CA VAL A 197 30.11 9.50 17.06
C VAL A 197 30.48 9.51 15.56
N LYS A 198 29.63 10.12 14.72
CA LYS A 198 29.86 10.24 13.28
C LYS A 198 31.21 10.90 13.00
N ALA A 199 31.94 10.42 11.99
CA ALA A 199 33.35 10.80 11.75
C ALA A 199 33.58 12.32 11.62
N SER A 200 32.70 13.03 10.90
CA SER A 200 32.75 14.50 10.76
C SER A 200 32.62 15.23 12.10
N ILE A 201 31.68 14.79 12.94
CA ILE A 201 31.41 15.36 14.26
C ILE A 201 32.53 15.02 15.26
N ALA A 202 33.13 13.83 15.13
CA ALA A 202 34.28 13.42 15.92
C ALA A 202 35.53 14.27 15.59
N GLU A 203 35.72 14.66 14.34
CA GLU A 203 36.77 15.59 13.91
C GLU A 203 36.53 17.00 14.48
N GLU A 204 35.32 17.54 14.30
CA GLU A 204 34.88 18.86 14.78
C GLU A 204 35.12 19.04 16.29
N TYR A 205 34.58 18.14 17.11
CA TYR A 205 34.75 18.19 18.58
C TYR A 205 36.06 17.57 19.08
N ARG A 206 36.97 17.12 18.20
CA ARG A 206 38.24 16.46 18.56
C ARG A 206 38.03 15.30 19.54
N ILE A 207 37.19 14.35 19.16
CA ILE A 207 36.87 13.14 19.92
C ILE A 207 37.69 11.98 19.35
N SER A 208 38.43 11.26 20.20
CA SER A 208 39.24 10.14 19.72
C SER A 208 38.36 8.99 19.23
N THR A 209 38.63 8.55 18.00
CA THR A 209 38.04 7.37 17.36
C THR A 209 38.84 6.09 17.63
N GLU A 210 39.95 6.17 18.37
CA GLU A 210 40.75 4.99 18.74
C GLU A 210 39.98 4.08 19.73
N VAL A 211 39.55 2.91 19.25
CA VAL A 211 38.79 1.93 20.04
C VAL A 211 39.62 1.49 21.27
N PRO A 212 39.13 1.68 22.51
CA PRO A 212 39.82 1.28 23.73
C PRO A 212 40.22 -0.20 23.73
N LYS A 213 41.43 -0.52 24.21
CA LYS A 213 42.03 -1.86 24.15
C LYS A 213 41.15 -2.99 24.71
N HIS A 214 40.29 -2.69 25.69
CA HIS A 214 39.36 -3.66 26.27
C HIS A 214 38.15 -4.00 25.37
N LEU A 215 37.80 -3.15 24.40
CA LEU A 215 36.71 -3.38 23.44
C LEU A 215 37.19 -4.05 22.13
N GLN A 216 38.49 -3.94 21.80
CA GLN A 216 39.06 -4.45 20.55
C GLN A 216 38.90 -5.97 20.35
N TYR A 217 38.92 -6.76 21.43
CA TYR A 217 38.74 -8.22 21.35
C TYR A 217 37.28 -8.61 21.09
N GLY A 218 36.32 -7.93 21.73
CA GLY A 218 34.90 -8.18 21.54
C GLY A 218 34.43 -7.86 20.12
N ALA A 219 34.82 -6.68 19.60
CA ALA A 219 34.46 -6.24 18.25
C ALA A 219 34.93 -7.24 17.16
N ARG A 220 36.20 -7.68 17.18
CA ARG A 220 36.75 -8.62 16.19
C ARG A 220 36.12 -10.02 16.22
N VAL A 221 35.60 -10.45 17.37
CA VAL A 221 34.88 -11.73 17.50
C VAL A 221 33.43 -11.60 17.02
N ALA A 222 32.78 -10.47 17.29
CA ALA A 222 31.44 -10.17 16.80
C ALA A 222 31.41 -10.00 15.26
N GLU A 223 32.35 -9.22 14.70
CA GLU A 223 32.51 -8.99 13.26
C GLU A 223 32.62 -10.29 12.46
N LYS A 224 33.51 -11.20 12.86
CA LYS A 224 33.67 -12.53 12.25
C LYS A 224 32.42 -13.41 12.37
N LYS A 225 31.59 -13.20 13.39
CA LYS A 225 30.34 -13.95 13.60
C LYS A 225 29.19 -13.35 12.80
N ALA A 226 29.20 -12.04 12.58
CA ALA A 226 28.27 -11.32 11.71
C ALA A 226 28.50 -11.66 10.23
N GLN A 227 29.76 -11.60 9.74
CA GLN A 227 30.12 -12.00 8.38
C GLN A 227 29.66 -13.44 8.06
N LYS A 228 29.95 -14.40 8.94
CA LYS A 228 29.48 -15.80 8.81
C LYS A 228 27.96 -15.96 8.80
N LYS A 229 27.19 -15.00 9.32
CA LYS A 229 25.72 -15.03 9.31
C LYS A 229 25.16 -14.36 8.05
N ALA A 230 25.78 -13.27 7.58
CA ALA A 230 25.47 -12.64 6.30
C ALA A 230 25.68 -13.59 5.11
N ASP A 231 26.78 -14.36 5.09
CA ASP A 231 27.04 -15.41 4.08
C ASP A 231 26.00 -16.56 4.10
N GLN A 232 25.23 -16.69 5.18
CA GLN A 232 24.26 -17.77 5.37
C GLN A 232 22.83 -17.35 5.01
N GLU A 233 22.54 -16.03 5.02
CA GLU A 233 21.24 -15.41 4.67
C GLU A 233 21.30 -14.72 3.28
N GLY A 234 21.87 -15.43 2.29
CA GLY A 234 22.10 -14.95 0.92
C GLY A 234 20.84 -14.75 0.08
N PHE A 235 19.97 -13.80 0.44
CA PHE A 235 18.89 -13.29 -0.43
C PHE A 235 18.69 -11.76 -0.37
N PHE A 236 19.37 -11.01 0.51
CA PHE A 236 19.30 -9.54 0.50
C PHE A 236 20.62 -8.92 0.98
N GLY A 237 21.41 -8.37 0.05
CA GLY A 237 22.72 -7.79 0.37
C GLY A 237 23.60 -7.55 -0.86
N PHE A 238 23.29 -6.52 -1.66
CA PHE A 238 24.07 -6.15 -2.84
C PHE A 238 24.56 -4.69 -2.76
N PHE A 239 25.39 -4.38 -1.77
CA PHE A 239 26.17 -3.13 -1.72
C PHE A 239 27.58 -3.38 -1.19
N ALA A 240 28.53 -3.57 -2.11
CA ALA A 240 29.97 -3.32 -1.94
C ALA A 240 30.65 -3.41 -3.32
N SER A 241 30.68 -2.31 -4.07
CA SER A 241 31.33 -2.24 -5.37
C SER A 241 32.83 -1.96 -5.23
N GLN A 242 33.64 -3.02 -5.18
CA GLN A 242 35.03 -2.96 -5.66
C GLN A 242 35.30 -4.12 -6.63
N GLN A 243 35.80 -3.78 -7.82
CA GLN A 243 36.12 -4.73 -8.88
C GLN A 243 37.27 -5.66 -8.48
N LEU A 244 37.24 -6.92 -8.91
CA LEU A 244 38.38 -7.79 -9.29
C LEU A 244 37.79 -9.09 -9.96
N PRO A 245 38.59 -9.95 -10.62
CA PRO A 245 38.22 -10.50 -11.93
C PRO A 245 37.43 -11.82 -11.95
N GLU A 246 36.83 -12.09 -13.11
CA GLU A 246 36.00 -13.26 -13.41
C GLU A 246 36.65 -14.62 -13.14
N LEU A 247 35.96 -15.48 -12.39
CA LEU A 247 36.19 -16.92 -12.35
C LEU A 247 34.88 -17.68 -12.59
N LYS A 248 34.99 -18.81 -13.31
CA LYS A 248 33.87 -19.54 -13.91
C LYS A 248 32.95 -20.22 -12.86
N PRO A 249 31.64 -20.37 -13.13
CA PRO A 249 30.69 -20.92 -12.17
C PRO A 249 30.91 -22.42 -11.89
N ALA A 250 30.89 -22.79 -10.62
CA ALA A 250 30.92 -24.19 -10.17
C ALA A 250 29.51 -24.81 -10.13
N VAL A 251 29.43 -26.09 -10.48
CA VAL A 251 28.17 -26.86 -10.58
C VAL A 251 27.60 -27.20 -9.19
N LYS A 252 26.28 -27.12 -9.03
CA LYS A 252 25.57 -27.48 -7.78
C LYS A 252 25.69 -28.98 -7.45
N GLY A 253 26.44 -29.31 -6.40
CA GLY A 253 26.41 -30.62 -5.74
C GLY A 253 25.48 -30.62 -4.51
N GLN A 254 24.81 -31.74 -4.24
CA GLN A 254 23.97 -31.91 -3.05
C GLN A 254 24.81 -31.96 -1.75
N LYS A 255 24.37 -31.28 -0.70
CA LYS A 255 25.04 -31.31 0.62
C LYS A 255 24.65 -32.57 1.39
N VAL A 256 25.64 -33.39 1.75
CA VAL A 256 25.54 -34.45 2.77
C VAL A 256 26.00 -33.85 4.12
N LYS A 257 25.44 -34.30 5.24
CA LYS A 257 25.91 -33.89 6.59
C LYS A 257 27.30 -34.49 6.86
N PRO A 258 28.25 -33.73 7.45
CA PRO A 258 29.56 -34.26 7.84
C PRO A 258 29.41 -35.29 8.98
N SER A 259 30.41 -36.18 9.12
CA SER A 259 30.42 -37.22 10.16
C SER A 259 31.08 -36.71 11.45
N ASP A 260 30.84 -37.42 12.57
CA ASP A 260 31.44 -37.07 13.86
C ASP A 260 32.98 -37.15 13.85
N GLN A 261 33.59 -37.94 12.95
CA GLN A 261 35.04 -37.96 12.75
C GLN A 261 35.58 -36.69 12.09
N ASP A 262 34.78 -36.02 11.25
CA ASP A 262 35.17 -34.76 10.60
C ASP A 262 35.08 -33.59 11.60
N LEU A 263 34.12 -33.64 12.52
CA LEU A 263 34.01 -32.71 13.64
C LEU A 263 35.21 -32.86 14.59
N ALA A 264 35.56 -34.08 15.00
CA ALA A 264 36.71 -34.33 15.88
C ALA A 264 38.04 -33.83 15.28
N ARG A 265 38.27 -34.01 13.98
CA ARG A 265 39.46 -33.44 13.30
C ARG A 265 39.47 -31.91 13.27
N SER A 266 38.30 -31.28 13.15
CA SER A 266 38.17 -29.82 13.16
C SER A 266 38.48 -29.25 14.55
N GLU A 267 38.05 -29.94 15.62
CA GLU A 267 38.38 -29.56 17.00
C GLU A 267 39.87 -29.78 17.32
N GLU A 268 40.46 -30.89 16.88
CA GLU A 268 41.90 -31.16 17.03
C GLU A 268 42.76 -30.12 16.29
N ALA A 269 42.36 -29.73 15.08
CA ALA A 269 43.01 -28.66 14.32
C ALA A 269 42.91 -27.29 15.03
N GLN A 270 41.74 -26.93 15.57
CA GLN A 270 41.56 -25.70 16.36
C GLN A 270 42.39 -25.72 17.65
N PHE A 271 42.51 -26.86 18.33
CA PHE A 271 43.33 -27.00 19.53
C PHE A 271 44.84 -26.86 19.23
N LEU A 272 45.30 -27.43 18.11
CA LEU A 272 46.68 -27.26 17.61
C LEU A 272 46.98 -25.80 17.23
N GLU A 273 46.02 -25.09 16.64
CA GLU A 273 46.17 -23.68 16.27
C GLU A 273 46.13 -22.75 17.49
N TYR A 274 45.27 -23.03 18.47
CA TYR A 274 45.27 -22.38 19.79
C TYR A 274 46.62 -22.54 20.50
N LYS A 275 47.17 -23.75 20.52
CA LYS A 275 48.49 -24.06 21.11
C LYS A 275 49.64 -23.38 20.34
N ARG A 276 49.51 -23.17 19.04
CA ARG A 276 50.47 -22.42 18.21
C ARG A 276 50.42 -20.91 18.50
N SER A 277 49.25 -20.37 18.80
CA SER A 277 49.04 -18.95 19.14
C SER A 277 49.68 -18.54 20.48
N LEU A 278 49.72 -19.45 21.46
CA LEU A 278 50.35 -19.23 22.77
C LEU A 278 51.89 -19.04 22.71
N ASN A 279 52.55 -19.49 21.64
CA ASN A 279 54.01 -19.43 21.50
C ASN A 279 54.53 -18.18 20.75
N GLY A 280 53.66 -17.20 20.48
CA GLY A 280 54.07 -15.79 20.30
C GLY A 280 55.08 -15.47 19.20
N ASN A 281 54.96 -16.03 17.98
CA ASN A 281 55.83 -15.66 16.86
C ASN A 281 55.08 -15.55 15.52
N PRO A 282 54.87 -14.33 14.97
CA PRO A 282 54.17 -14.13 13.71
C PRO A 282 55.15 -13.99 12.53
N SER A 283 55.01 -14.85 11.51
CA SER A 283 55.68 -14.63 10.22
C SER A 283 54.82 -15.13 9.06
N PHE A 284 54.27 -14.19 8.30
CA PHE A 284 53.67 -14.43 6.99
C PHE A 284 54.73 -14.16 5.91
N LEU A 285 55.05 -15.17 5.11
CA LEU A 285 55.76 -14.98 3.84
C LEU A 285 55.05 -15.72 2.71
N VAL A 286 54.64 -14.94 1.71
CA VAL A 286 53.99 -15.43 0.48
C VAL A 286 55.07 -15.93 -0.48
N GLY A 287 55.00 -17.20 -0.88
CA GLY A 287 55.99 -17.82 -1.76
C GLY A 287 55.60 -17.79 -3.23
N ASN A 288 56.16 -16.85 -4.01
CA ASN A 288 56.17 -16.91 -5.47
C ASN A 288 57.13 -18.02 -5.96
N LYS A 289 56.79 -18.68 -7.08
CA LYS A 289 57.74 -19.51 -7.86
C LYS A 289 57.62 -19.25 -9.38
N PRO A 290 58.73 -18.98 -10.08
CA PRO A 290 58.79 -18.86 -11.54
C PRO A 290 59.14 -20.20 -12.24
N THR A 291 59.44 -20.12 -13.55
CA THR A 291 59.35 -21.19 -14.55
C THR A 291 60.69 -21.85 -15.00
N ASN A 292 60.56 -22.94 -15.77
CA ASN A 292 61.52 -23.60 -16.69
C ASN A 292 62.65 -24.50 -16.14
N GLY A 293 62.94 -25.62 -16.84
CA GLY A 293 63.99 -26.55 -16.39
C GLY A 293 64.54 -27.69 -17.28
N SER A 294 63.79 -28.39 -18.16
CA SER A 294 64.31 -29.46 -19.08
C SER A 294 64.94 -30.73 -18.39
N PRO A 295 65.34 -31.85 -19.08
CA PRO A 295 65.44 -32.09 -20.53
C PRO A 295 64.83 -33.41 -21.09
N LEU A 296 65.03 -33.56 -22.41
CA LEU A 296 64.59 -34.58 -23.38
C LEU A 296 65.41 -35.91 -23.33
N VAL A 297 64.93 -37.03 -23.93
CA VAL A 297 65.61 -37.84 -25.00
C VAL A 297 65.02 -39.27 -25.26
N SER A 298 64.42 -39.46 -26.47
CA SER A 298 64.41 -40.68 -27.33
C SER A 298 63.64 -41.98 -26.91
N LYS A 299 63.20 -42.91 -27.80
CA LYS A 299 63.39 -43.07 -29.28
C LYS A 299 62.38 -44.08 -29.92
N SER A 300 62.04 -43.90 -31.22
CA SER A 300 61.57 -44.92 -32.23
C SER A 300 60.24 -45.69 -31.95
N GLN A 301 59.41 -46.15 -32.90
CA GLN A 301 59.58 -46.50 -34.33
C GLN A 301 58.21 -46.49 -35.09
N GLU A 302 58.22 -46.42 -36.43
CA GLU A 302 57.07 -46.54 -37.37
C GLU A 302 56.80 -48.02 -37.79
N PRO A 303 55.85 -48.36 -38.71
CA PRO A 303 54.50 -47.85 -39.01
C PRO A 303 53.45 -48.99 -39.23
N ASP A 304 52.18 -48.70 -39.55
CA ASP A 304 51.47 -49.51 -40.57
C ASP A 304 50.32 -48.76 -41.29
N LYS A 305 49.98 -49.20 -42.51
CA LYS A 305 49.08 -48.53 -43.49
C LYS A 305 47.74 -49.24 -43.67
N LYS A 306 46.70 -48.48 -44.05
CA LYS A 306 45.69 -48.91 -45.06
C LYS A 306 44.90 -47.74 -45.65
N LEU A 307 44.43 -47.93 -46.89
CA LEU A 307 43.74 -46.95 -47.77
C LEU A 307 42.34 -47.51 -48.12
N VAL A 308 41.37 -46.84 -48.77
CA VAL A 308 41.21 -45.57 -49.53
C VAL A 308 39.69 -45.18 -49.45
N PRO A 309 39.14 -44.10 -50.06
CA PRO A 309 39.71 -42.95 -50.79
C PRO A 309 39.16 -41.55 -50.35
N SER A 310 39.74 -40.49 -50.92
CA SER A 310 39.28 -39.10 -50.77
C SER A 310 38.11 -38.73 -51.69
N VAL A 311 37.03 -38.15 -51.15
CA VAL A 311 36.06 -37.35 -51.91
C VAL A 311 36.36 -35.87 -51.72
N VAL A 312 36.63 -35.16 -52.81
CA VAL A 312 36.83 -33.70 -52.79
C VAL A 312 35.47 -33.01 -52.73
N VAL A 313 34.99 -32.74 -51.53
CA VAL A 313 33.88 -31.81 -51.31
C VAL A 313 34.47 -30.39 -51.23
N LYS A 314 34.00 -29.47 -52.07
CA LYS A 314 34.32 -28.05 -51.95
C LYS A 314 33.85 -27.58 -50.57
N ALA A 315 34.79 -27.09 -49.75
CA ALA A 315 34.43 -26.49 -48.47
C ALA A 315 33.62 -25.20 -48.71
N GLU A 316 32.34 -25.20 -48.35
CA GLU A 316 31.65 -23.95 -48.03
C GLU A 316 32.35 -23.32 -46.81
N PRO A 317 32.42 -21.97 -46.73
CA PRO A 317 32.95 -21.31 -45.55
C PRO A 317 32.13 -21.70 -44.31
N PRO A 318 32.76 -21.86 -43.13
CA PRO A 318 32.07 -22.33 -41.95
C PRO A 318 30.92 -21.37 -41.59
N LYS A 319 29.69 -21.89 -41.58
CA LYS A 319 28.55 -21.15 -41.01
C LYS A 319 28.92 -20.71 -39.60
N ALA A 320 28.79 -19.41 -39.34
CA ALA A 320 29.01 -18.86 -38.01
C ALA A 320 28.15 -19.65 -37.00
N PRO A 321 28.66 -19.92 -35.78
CA PRO A 321 27.90 -20.64 -34.77
C PRO A 321 26.58 -19.92 -34.54
N SER A 322 25.46 -20.64 -34.65
CA SER A 322 24.13 -20.10 -34.41
C SER A 322 24.09 -19.46 -33.02
N PRO A 323 23.54 -18.23 -32.86
CA PRO A 323 23.46 -17.59 -31.56
C PRO A 323 22.74 -18.50 -30.56
N PRO A 324 23.12 -18.45 -29.26
CA PRO A 324 22.53 -19.32 -28.25
C PRO A 324 21.01 -19.15 -28.20
N PRO A 325 20.23 -20.23 -27.98
CA PRO A 325 18.79 -20.16 -27.98
C PRO A 325 18.31 -19.22 -26.88
N ILE A 326 17.46 -18.24 -27.26
CA ILE A 326 16.88 -17.28 -26.33
C ILE A 326 15.98 -18.02 -25.34
N LYS A 327 16.22 -17.81 -24.05
CA LYS A 327 15.41 -18.40 -22.97
C LYS A 327 14.31 -17.41 -22.58
N TYR A 328 13.07 -17.85 -22.73
CA TYR A 328 11.87 -17.09 -22.31
C TYR A 328 11.51 -17.32 -20.83
N PRO A 329 10.76 -16.41 -20.18
CA PRO A 329 10.30 -15.12 -20.72
C PRO A 329 11.43 -14.07 -20.84
N ILE A 330 11.22 -13.07 -21.69
CA ILE A 330 12.10 -11.90 -21.87
C ILE A 330 11.27 -10.61 -21.83
N GLU A 331 11.93 -9.45 -21.89
CA GLU A 331 11.30 -8.14 -22.03
C GLU A 331 10.30 -8.11 -23.21
N ASP A 332 9.06 -7.71 -22.94
CA ASP A 332 7.92 -7.94 -23.82
C ASP A 332 8.05 -7.24 -25.20
N LEU A 333 8.75 -6.10 -25.26
CA LEU A 333 9.01 -5.38 -26.51
C LEU A 333 10.21 -5.93 -27.31
N ASP A 334 11.15 -6.64 -26.66
CA ASP A 334 12.28 -7.31 -27.32
C ASP A 334 11.86 -8.59 -28.07
N ILE A 335 10.61 -9.03 -27.88
CA ILE A 335 10.02 -10.14 -28.64
C ILE A 335 9.72 -9.66 -30.07
N PRO A 336 10.22 -10.37 -31.11
CA PRO A 336 9.95 -10.02 -32.51
C PRO A 336 8.44 -9.91 -32.80
N PRO A 337 7.97 -8.80 -33.43
CA PRO A 337 6.58 -8.66 -33.85
C PRO A 337 6.15 -9.82 -34.75
N SER A 338 4.95 -10.34 -34.52
CA SER A 338 4.38 -11.46 -35.29
C SER A 338 4.09 -11.03 -36.74
N ARG A 339 4.96 -11.44 -37.67
CA ARG A 339 4.79 -11.13 -39.11
C ARG A 339 3.64 -11.88 -39.76
N GLU A 340 3.32 -13.08 -39.26
CA GLU A 340 2.34 -13.99 -39.86
C GLU A 340 0.92 -13.81 -39.33
N LYS A 341 0.78 -13.35 -38.07
CA LYS A 341 -0.53 -13.11 -37.45
C LYS A 341 -0.59 -11.64 -36.99
N LYS A 342 -1.22 -10.78 -37.80
CA LYS A 342 -1.60 -9.39 -37.44
C LYS A 342 -2.72 -9.38 -36.38
N LYS A 343 -2.46 -9.98 -35.21
CA LYS A 343 -3.38 -9.95 -34.07
C LYS A 343 -3.42 -8.53 -33.54
N GLN A 344 -4.55 -7.87 -33.70
CA GLN A 344 -4.84 -6.62 -32.99
C GLN A 344 -5.51 -6.94 -31.66
N ARG A 345 -5.23 -6.12 -30.64
CA ARG A 345 -5.93 -6.13 -29.36
C ARG A 345 -7.42 -5.87 -29.61
N PRO A 346 -8.34 -6.53 -28.88
CA PRO A 346 -9.76 -6.22 -28.98
C PRO A 346 -10.02 -4.75 -28.66
N PRO A 347 -10.93 -4.07 -29.38
CA PRO A 347 -11.23 -2.67 -29.14
C PRO A 347 -11.82 -2.47 -27.74
N LEU A 348 -11.38 -1.44 -27.05
CA LEU A 348 -11.93 -1.02 -25.76
C LEU A 348 -13.24 -0.28 -25.96
N LYS A 349 -14.20 -0.49 -25.06
CA LYS A 349 -15.27 0.49 -24.83
C LYS A 349 -14.73 1.62 -23.97
N LEU A 350 -15.20 2.84 -24.23
CA LEU A 350 -14.88 4.04 -23.45
C LEU A 350 -16.14 4.41 -22.67
N LEU A 351 -15.97 4.82 -21.40
CA LEU A 351 -17.11 5.21 -20.58
C LEU A 351 -17.79 6.43 -21.19
N LYS A 352 -19.12 6.36 -21.31
CA LYS A 352 -20.00 7.47 -21.71
C LYS A 352 -20.96 7.74 -20.56
N ALA A 353 -21.41 8.98 -20.43
CA ALA A 353 -22.44 9.34 -19.45
C ALA A 353 -23.74 8.57 -19.73
N ASN A 354 -24.29 8.72 -20.94
CA ASN A 354 -25.61 8.22 -21.33
C ASN A 354 -25.51 6.87 -22.06
N GLU A 355 -24.76 5.90 -21.52
CA GLU A 355 -24.66 4.58 -22.18
C GLU A 355 -25.94 3.74 -22.02
N LEU A 356 -26.73 4.01 -20.97
CA LEU A 356 -27.84 3.17 -20.48
C LEU A 356 -29.09 3.96 -20.07
N ASP A 357 -29.12 5.26 -20.36
CA ASP A 357 -30.16 6.19 -19.92
C ASP A 357 -30.58 7.09 -21.11
N ASP A 358 -31.78 7.65 -21.06
CA ASP A 358 -32.32 8.51 -22.13
C ASP A 358 -31.47 9.80 -22.27
N PRO A 359 -30.98 10.15 -23.48
CA PRO A 359 -30.25 11.41 -23.68
C PRO A 359 -31.08 12.67 -23.45
N ASP A 360 -32.41 12.59 -23.51
CA ASP A 360 -33.32 13.73 -23.29
C ASP A 360 -33.90 13.75 -21.85
N ASP A 361 -33.27 13.03 -20.91
CA ASP A 361 -33.70 12.95 -19.51
C ASP A 361 -33.37 14.22 -18.70
N GLU A 362 -34.41 14.91 -18.22
CA GLU A 362 -34.30 16.13 -17.41
C GLU A 362 -33.80 15.88 -15.98
N ASP A 363 -33.99 14.68 -15.41
CA ASP A 363 -33.56 14.33 -14.04
C ASP A 363 -32.08 13.88 -13.96
N LEU A 364 -31.36 13.87 -15.09
CA LEU A 364 -29.96 13.44 -15.20
C LEU A 364 -29.07 14.52 -15.82
N LEU A 365 -27.97 14.83 -15.16
CA LEU A 365 -26.89 15.66 -15.72
C LEU A 365 -26.33 15.02 -17.00
N GLN A 366 -26.26 15.82 -18.05
CA GLN A 366 -25.88 15.41 -19.40
C GLN A 366 -24.39 15.62 -19.70
N ASP A 367 -23.61 15.99 -18.68
CA ASP A 367 -22.18 16.28 -18.79
C ASP A 367 -21.37 15.06 -19.25
N ALA A 368 -20.44 15.30 -20.17
CA ALA A 368 -19.52 14.25 -20.60
C ALA A 368 -18.51 13.93 -19.48
N ILE A 369 -18.48 12.67 -19.05
CA ILE A 369 -17.46 12.17 -18.12
C ILE A 369 -16.09 12.26 -18.79
N GLN A 370 -15.23 13.13 -18.27
CA GLN A 370 -13.88 13.29 -18.78
C GLN A 370 -13.04 12.05 -18.44
N MET A 371 -12.12 11.66 -19.34
CA MET A 371 -11.27 10.48 -19.16
C MET A 371 -10.50 10.50 -17.83
N GLU A 372 -10.05 11.68 -17.42
CA GLU A 372 -9.33 11.87 -16.16
C GLU A 372 -10.20 11.73 -14.91
N SER A 373 -11.52 11.89 -15.00
CA SER A 373 -12.49 11.65 -13.92
C SER A 373 -12.80 10.17 -13.72
N VAL A 374 -12.58 9.33 -14.74
CA VAL A 374 -12.86 7.87 -14.67
C VAL A 374 -12.02 7.18 -13.58
N GLY A 375 -10.75 7.56 -13.43
CA GLY A 375 -9.88 7.06 -12.36
C GLY A 375 -10.38 7.40 -10.96
N PRO A 376 -10.57 8.68 -10.61
CA PRO A 376 -11.24 9.17 -9.40
C PRO A 376 -12.59 8.50 -9.11
N LEU A 377 -13.45 8.34 -10.12
CA LEU A 377 -14.75 7.69 -9.98
C LEU A 377 -14.61 6.22 -9.56
N LEU A 378 -13.73 5.47 -10.21
CA LEU A 378 -13.45 4.07 -9.88
C LEU A 378 -12.78 3.91 -8.51
N GLU A 379 -11.84 4.79 -8.16
CA GLU A 379 -11.19 4.81 -6.84
C GLU A 379 -12.20 5.08 -5.73
N THR A 380 -13.10 6.04 -5.94
CA THR A 380 -14.18 6.39 -5.01
C THR A 380 -15.16 5.23 -4.83
N TRP A 381 -15.70 4.67 -5.93
CA TRP A 381 -16.60 3.51 -5.90
C TRP A 381 -15.98 2.32 -5.16
N ASN A 382 -14.72 2.00 -5.48
CA ASN A 382 -13.98 0.91 -4.86
C ASN A 382 -13.76 1.18 -3.36
N THR A 383 -13.40 2.40 -2.97
CA THR A 383 -13.17 2.77 -1.56
C THR A 383 -14.45 2.61 -0.75
N LEU A 384 -15.58 3.12 -1.25
CA LEU A 384 -16.88 3.01 -0.57
C LEU A 384 -17.34 1.56 -0.40
N ASN A 385 -17.16 0.70 -1.41
CA ASN A 385 -17.58 -0.70 -1.34
C ASN A 385 -16.58 -1.64 -0.60
N VAL A 386 -15.28 -1.31 -0.58
CA VAL A 386 -14.28 -2.05 0.22
C VAL A 386 -14.45 -1.79 1.71
N TYR A 387 -14.73 -0.54 2.08
CA TYR A 387 -14.91 -0.11 3.48
C TYR A 387 -16.39 0.11 3.86
N CYS A 388 -17.32 -0.52 3.14
CA CYS A 388 -18.76 -0.34 3.35
C CYS A 388 -19.21 -0.64 4.80
N GLU A 389 -18.58 -1.62 5.46
CA GLU A 389 -18.79 -1.93 6.89
C GLU A 389 -18.34 -0.77 7.81
N VAL A 390 -17.25 -0.08 7.46
CA VAL A 390 -16.75 1.08 8.25
C VAL A 390 -17.66 2.29 8.03
N PHE A 391 -18.13 2.51 6.81
CA PHE A 391 -19.08 3.57 6.48
C PHE A 391 -20.52 3.27 6.93
N GLN A 392 -20.85 2.00 7.16
CA GLN A 392 -22.20 1.50 7.41
C GLN A 392 -23.14 1.78 6.23
N LEU A 393 -22.68 1.41 5.04
CA LEU A 393 -23.40 1.50 3.77
C LEU A 393 -23.68 0.08 3.25
N ASP A 394 -24.84 -0.10 2.62
CA ASP A 394 -25.02 -1.24 1.71
C ASP A 394 -24.01 -1.13 0.55
N SER A 395 -23.55 -2.27 0.02
CA SER A 395 -22.84 -2.24 -1.27
C SER A 395 -23.76 -1.79 -2.40
N PHE A 396 -23.19 -1.32 -3.49
CA PHE A 396 -23.91 -0.86 -4.68
C PHE A 396 -23.13 -1.14 -5.96
N THR A 397 -23.82 -1.31 -7.08
CA THR A 397 -23.15 -1.53 -8.35
C THR A 397 -22.43 -0.27 -8.84
N PHE A 398 -21.48 -0.41 -9.75
CA PHE A 398 -20.83 0.74 -10.38
C PHE A 398 -21.79 1.55 -11.26
N ASP A 399 -22.77 0.89 -11.89
CA ASP A 399 -23.74 1.54 -12.77
C ASP A 399 -24.80 2.32 -11.97
N ASP A 400 -25.24 1.82 -10.80
CA ASP A 400 -26.12 2.58 -9.88
C ASP A 400 -25.40 3.81 -9.31
N PHE A 401 -24.13 3.65 -8.94
CA PHE A 401 -23.31 4.76 -8.46
C PHE A 401 -23.08 5.82 -9.54
N LEU A 402 -22.81 5.41 -10.78
CA LEU A 402 -22.63 6.35 -11.88
C LEU A 402 -23.92 7.15 -12.16
N GLN A 403 -25.08 6.48 -12.17
CA GLN A 403 -26.36 7.15 -12.33
C GLN A 403 -26.66 8.08 -11.14
N ALA A 404 -26.38 7.65 -9.90
CA ALA A 404 -26.52 8.49 -8.71
C ALA A 404 -25.66 9.76 -8.74
N MET A 405 -24.43 9.69 -9.27
CA MET A 405 -23.56 10.87 -9.42
C MET A 405 -24.07 11.88 -10.46
N ARG A 406 -24.85 11.42 -11.45
CA ARG A 406 -25.50 12.25 -12.47
C ARG A 406 -26.90 12.71 -12.09
N PHE A 407 -27.56 12.06 -11.13
CA PHE A 407 -28.93 12.36 -10.75
C PHE A 407 -29.07 13.79 -10.18
N SER A 408 -30.10 14.50 -10.63
CA SER A 408 -30.42 15.88 -10.23
C SER A 408 -31.92 16.11 -10.40
N SER A 409 -32.67 16.18 -9.30
CA SER A 409 -34.12 16.42 -9.33
C SER A 409 -34.56 17.22 -8.11
N ASP A 410 -35.41 18.23 -8.32
CA ASP A 410 -35.94 19.08 -7.25
C ASP A 410 -37.04 18.39 -6.41
N GLU A 411 -37.69 17.35 -6.97
CA GLU A 411 -38.79 16.65 -6.29
C GLU A 411 -38.33 15.43 -5.46
N VAL A 412 -37.16 14.85 -5.74
CA VAL A 412 -36.75 13.53 -5.23
C VAL A 412 -35.27 13.50 -4.83
N ASP A 413 -34.97 13.17 -3.58
CA ASP A 413 -33.60 12.88 -3.15
C ASP A 413 -33.15 11.47 -3.59
N CYS A 414 -31.98 11.36 -4.23
CA CYS A 414 -31.34 10.06 -4.43
C CYS A 414 -30.70 9.57 -3.11
N GLU A 415 -31.29 8.54 -2.48
CA GLU A 415 -30.80 8.00 -1.19
C GLU A 415 -29.34 7.54 -1.27
N LEU A 416 -28.92 6.91 -2.38
CA LEU A 416 -27.52 6.51 -2.58
C LEU A 416 -26.58 7.72 -2.60
N PHE A 417 -26.92 8.77 -3.35
CA PHE A 417 -26.10 9.97 -3.47
C PHE A 417 -25.95 10.72 -2.14
N VAL A 418 -27.03 10.88 -1.37
CA VAL A 418 -26.95 11.61 -0.10
C VAL A 418 -26.28 10.78 1.00
N GLU A 419 -26.57 9.48 1.08
CA GLU A 419 -26.02 8.61 2.12
C GLU A 419 -24.50 8.42 1.99
N ILE A 420 -23.93 8.33 0.78
CA ILE A 420 -22.47 8.19 0.63
C ILE A 420 -21.72 9.44 1.12
N HIS A 421 -22.20 10.65 0.80
CA HIS A 421 -21.60 11.89 1.27
C HIS A 421 -21.70 11.98 2.81
N CYS A 422 -22.90 11.78 3.36
CA CYS A 422 -23.13 11.82 4.81
C CYS A 422 -22.30 10.76 5.56
N ALA A 423 -22.20 9.53 5.03
CA ALA A 423 -21.47 8.43 5.66
C ALA A 423 -19.96 8.68 5.71
N VAL A 424 -19.37 9.24 4.65
CA VAL A 424 -17.94 9.59 4.60
C VAL A 424 -17.64 10.78 5.52
N LEU A 425 -18.41 11.88 5.41
CA LEU A 425 -18.26 13.07 6.27
C LEU A 425 -18.30 12.70 7.76
N LYS A 426 -19.21 11.81 8.17
CA LYS A 426 -19.30 11.30 9.56
C LYS A 426 -18.03 10.66 10.11
N LYS A 427 -17.11 10.17 9.27
CA LYS A 427 -15.84 9.57 9.71
C LYS A 427 -14.73 10.60 9.88
N LEU A 428 -14.86 11.80 9.29
CA LEU A 428 -13.86 12.88 9.38
C LEU A 428 -13.88 13.58 10.75
N VAL A 429 -15.05 13.69 11.38
CA VAL A 429 -15.22 14.28 12.72
C VAL A 429 -16.21 13.43 13.52
N ASN A 430 -15.90 13.11 14.77
CA ASN A 430 -16.78 12.33 15.63
C ASN A 430 -18.07 13.10 15.96
N ALA A 431 -19.10 12.40 16.47
CA ALA A 431 -20.28 13.07 16.99
C ALA A 431 -19.91 13.84 18.27
N GLU A 432 -20.67 14.89 18.60
CA GLU A 432 -20.52 15.65 19.85
C GLU A 432 -20.42 14.75 21.10
N LYS A 433 -21.22 13.68 21.14
CA LYS A 433 -21.25 12.69 22.24
C LYS A 433 -20.06 11.73 22.27
N ASP A 434 -19.33 11.60 21.16
CA ASP A 434 -18.25 10.63 20.97
C ASP A 434 -16.89 11.34 20.96
N ASN A 435 -16.14 11.21 22.06
CA ASN A 435 -14.84 11.91 22.24
C ASN A 435 -14.95 13.43 21.98
N ASN A 436 -16.03 14.07 22.46
CA ASN A 436 -16.24 15.53 22.39
C ASN A 436 -16.12 16.13 20.98
N GLY A 437 -16.61 15.42 19.94
CA GLY A 437 -16.55 15.92 18.57
C GLY A 437 -15.14 16.05 17.98
N ALA A 438 -14.19 15.23 18.44
CA ALA A 438 -12.80 15.28 17.97
C ALA A 438 -12.66 15.03 16.45
N ILE A 439 -11.91 15.91 15.79
CA ILE A 439 -11.51 15.78 14.38
C ILE A 439 -10.58 14.56 14.21
N GLN A 440 -10.79 13.76 13.17
CA GLN A 440 -10.09 12.49 12.94
C GLN A 440 -9.05 12.55 11.80
N ILE A 441 -8.93 13.71 11.14
CA ILE A 441 -8.06 13.97 9.99
C ILE A 441 -7.13 15.17 10.26
N SER A 442 -6.04 15.28 9.50
CA SER A 442 -5.21 16.50 9.52
C SER A 442 -5.85 17.55 8.61
N LEU A 443 -6.11 18.74 9.15
CA LEU A 443 -6.54 19.94 8.43
C LEU A 443 -5.44 21.01 8.55
N PRO A 444 -5.30 21.91 7.55
CA PRO A 444 -4.48 23.11 7.73
C PRO A 444 -5.18 24.11 8.66
N GLU A 445 -4.39 24.99 9.27
CA GLU A 445 -4.90 26.20 9.91
C GLU A 445 -5.27 27.22 8.83
N LEU A 446 -6.41 27.88 8.98
CA LEU A 446 -6.77 29.03 8.13
C LEU A 446 -5.89 30.22 8.56
N PRO A 447 -5.45 31.08 7.65
CA PRO A 447 -4.96 32.40 8.03
C PRO A 447 -6.01 33.11 8.88
N GLU A 448 -5.60 33.75 9.96
CA GLU A 448 -6.46 34.72 10.64
C GLU A 448 -6.67 35.88 9.66
N GLU A 449 -7.89 36.00 9.11
CA GLU A 449 -8.28 37.22 8.40
C GLU A 449 -8.20 38.36 9.44
N GLU A 450 -7.25 39.29 9.28
CA GLU A 450 -7.28 40.58 9.98
C GLU A 450 -8.53 41.33 9.48
N SER A 451 -9.67 41.05 10.10
CA SER A 451 -10.92 41.77 9.87
C SER A 451 -10.69 43.22 10.29
N ASP A 452 -10.60 44.10 9.29
CA ASP A 452 -10.47 45.55 9.41
C ASP A 452 -11.80 46.19 9.90
N ASP A 453 -12.32 45.67 11.02
CA ASP A 453 -13.47 46.21 11.76
C ASP A 453 -12.99 47.34 12.68
N SER A 454 -12.54 48.44 12.07
CA SER A 454 -12.43 49.71 12.77
C SER A 454 -13.82 50.33 12.95
N ASP A 455 -14.54 49.92 14.00
CA ASP A 455 -15.37 50.81 14.84
C ASP A 455 -16.21 49.98 15.84
N GLY A 456 -15.88 50.06 17.14
CA GLY A 456 -16.74 49.52 18.21
C GLY A 456 -16.00 48.81 19.35
N GLU A 457 -15.19 49.54 20.12
CA GLU A 457 -14.74 49.06 21.44
C GLU A 457 -15.96 48.95 22.38
N GLU A 458 -16.50 47.74 22.57
CA GLU A 458 -17.27 47.36 23.76
C GLU A 458 -16.51 46.27 24.53
N GLU A 459 -15.56 46.69 25.37
CA GLU A 459 -14.93 45.82 26.37
C GLU A 459 -15.95 45.50 27.49
N GLU A 460 -16.50 44.29 27.49
CA GLU A 460 -17.09 43.68 28.70
C GLU A 460 -16.00 42.98 29.51
N ASP A 461 -15.23 43.73 30.31
CA ASP A 461 -14.41 43.17 31.40
C ASP A 461 -15.08 43.42 32.76
N GLU A 462 -15.38 42.34 33.49
CA GLU A 462 -15.97 42.38 34.83
C GLU A 462 -14.92 42.74 35.90
N GLU A 463 -14.94 43.96 36.45
CA GLU A 463 -14.27 44.26 37.73
C GLU A 463 -15.27 44.48 38.88
N ASN A 464 -15.03 43.81 40.02
CA ASN A 464 -15.73 44.07 41.27
C ASN A 464 -15.05 45.21 42.05
N GLU A 465 -15.85 46.22 42.39
CA GLU A 465 -15.83 47.09 43.59
C GLU A 465 -14.50 47.26 44.37
N GLU A 466 -14.01 48.50 44.51
CA GLU A 466 -14.28 49.33 45.71
C GLU A 466 -13.66 50.77 45.65
N ASP A 467 -14.42 51.73 46.20
CA ASP A 467 -14.03 53.01 46.83
C ASP A 467 -13.70 54.33 46.06
N GLU A 468 -14.06 55.43 46.75
CA GLU A 468 -14.31 56.80 46.27
C GLU A 468 -13.06 57.70 46.06
N ALA A 469 -13.17 58.69 45.16
CA ALA A 469 -13.28 60.12 45.56
C ALA A 469 -13.35 61.11 44.35
N GLU A 470 -14.25 62.09 44.44
CA GLU A 470 -14.43 63.14 43.42
C GLU A 470 -13.24 64.12 43.26
N ARG A 471 -13.00 64.60 42.03
CA ARG A 471 -12.69 66.03 41.74
C ARG A 471 -12.81 66.39 40.26
N THR A 472 -13.27 67.63 40.01
CA THR A 472 -13.63 68.20 38.70
C THR A 472 -12.44 68.70 37.86
N PRO A 473 -12.61 68.91 36.53
CA PRO A 473 -11.50 69.12 35.57
C PRO A 473 -11.21 70.60 35.18
N GLU A 474 -10.28 70.76 34.22
CA GLU A 474 -9.87 71.94 33.40
C GLU A 474 -8.54 72.66 33.80
N PRO A 475 -7.80 73.29 32.84
CA PRO A 475 -7.44 72.76 31.51
C PRO A 475 -5.97 73.05 31.05
N ALA A 476 -5.61 72.41 29.93
CA ALA A 476 -4.44 72.57 29.02
C ALA A 476 -3.37 73.68 29.21
N VAL A 477 -2.09 73.30 29.02
CA VAL A 477 -1.06 74.14 28.34
C VAL A 477 -0.14 73.29 27.45
N THR A 478 0.10 73.79 26.23
CA THR A 478 0.94 73.19 25.18
C THR A 478 2.45 73.35 25.40
N ARG A 479 3.29 72.40 24.95
CA ARG A 479 4.69 72.69 24.58
C ARG A 479 5.37 71.70 23.62
N MET A 480 5.62 72.21 22.41
CA MET A 480 6.74 71.91 21.49
C MET A 480 7.24 70.46 21.35
N THR A 481 6.88 69.83 20.23
CA THR A 481 7.59 68.67 19.68
C THR A 481 9.02 69.04 19.25
N THR A 482 9.97 68.15 19.53
CA THR A 482 11.37 68.31 19.10
C THR A 482 11.67 67.49 17.85
N ARG A 483 12.78 67.85 17.18
CA ARG A 483 13.22 67.43 15.83
C ARG A 483 13.29 65.91 15.57
N GLY A 484 13.17 65.07 16.60
CA GLY A 484 13.12 63.61 16.47
C GLY A 484 11.77 63.06 15.99
N SER A 485 10.64 63.75 16.23
CA SER A 485 9.32 63.26 15.78
C SER A 485 9.17 63.33 14.26
N LEU A 486 9.77 64.33 13.61
CA LEU A 486 9.81 64.44 12.15
C LEU A 486 10.66 63.35 11.52
N ALA A 487 11.81 63.00 12.11
CA ALA A 487 12.65 61.91 11.61
C ALA A 487 11.97 60.54 11.75
N LYS A 488 11.15 60.34 12.79
CA LYS A 488 10.34 59.11 12.93
C LYS A 488 9.21 59.07 11.90
N ALA A 489 8.50 60.18 11.70
CA ALA A 489 7.44 60.30 10.69
C ALA A 489 7.97 60.19 9.25
N GLU A 490 9.17 60.71 8.94
CA GLU A 490 9.82 60.51 7.63
C GLU A 490 10.27 59.05 7.45
N ALA A 491 10.73 58.37 8.51
CA ALA A 491 11.09 56.95 8.45
C ALA A 491 9.85 56.03 8.30
N GLU A 492 8.74 56.37 8.93
CA GLU A 492 7.44 55.69 8.75
C GLU A 492 6.87 55.99 7.34
N GLY A 493 6.96 57.23 6.85
CA GLY A 493 6.59 57.61 5.49
C GLY A 493 7.43 56.94 4.40
N LEU A 494 8.74 56.77 4.62
CA LEU A 494 9.62 56.02 3.72
C LEU A 494 9.34 54.51 3.74
N LYS A 495 8.90 53.93 4.86
CA LYS A 495 8.40 52.55 4.90
C LYS A 495 7.08 52.41 4.14
N ALA A 496 6.15 53.34 4.30
CA ALA A 496 4.89 53.37 3.54
C ALA A 496 5.13 53.49 2.02
N LEU A 497 6.14 54.25 1.59
CA LEU A 497 6.53 54.38 0.18
C LEU A 497 7.26 53.14 -0.38
N VAL A 498 7.93 52.33 0.45
CA VAL A 498 8.59 51.09 0.00
C VAL A 498 7.60 49.91 -0.08
N ASN A 499 6.57 49.90 0.77
CA ASN A 499 5.45 48.96 0.66
C ASN A 499 4.45 49.33 -0.46
N GLY A 500 4.69 50.42 -1.21
CA GLY A 500 3.86 50.87 -2.32
C GLY A 500 4.00 50.06 -3.62
N GLN A 501 4.23 48.75 -3.55
CA GLN A 501 3.83 47.89 -4.66
C GLN A 501 2.31 47.66 -4.55
N PRO A 502 1.54 47.74 -5.64
CA PRO A 502 0.14 47.35 -5.58
C PRO A 502 0.10 45.87 -5.23
N ASP A 503 -0.46 45.56 -4.06
CA ASP A 503 -0.86 44.22 -3.71
C ASP A 503 -1.74 43.71 -4.87
N PRO A 504 -1.45 42.54 -5.48
CA PRO A 504 -2.36 41.95 -6.43
C PRO A 504 -3.59 41.53 -5.63
N SER A 505 -4.55 42.45 -5.53
CA SER A 505 -5.78 42.33 -4.75
C SER A 505 -6.27 40.90 -4.83
N GLU A 506 -6.33 40.20 -3.70
CA GLU A 506 -6.72 38.79 -3.67
C GLU A 506 -8.00 38.65 -4.47
N VAL A 507 -7.89 38.02 -5.64
CA VAL A 507 -9.02 37.92 -6.57
C VAL A 507 -9.96 36.91 -5.94
N LYS A 508 -10.89 37.40 -5.13
CA LYS A 508 -11.82 36.58 -4.36
C LYS A 508 -12.54 35.66 -5.34
N ILE A 509 -12.17 34.38 -5.34
CA ILE A 509 -12.63 33.40 -6.34
C ILE A 509 -14.07 32.96 -6.00
N HIS A 510 -14.40 32.93 -4.71
CA HIS A 510 -15.65 32.40 -4.17
C HIS A 510 -16.01 33.07 -2.83
N ARG A 511 -17.28 32.96 -2.42
CA ARG A 511 -17.80 33.48 -1.14
C ARG A 511 -17.82 32.45 -0.01
N ALA A 512 -17.04 31.37 -0.12
CA ALA A 512 -17.10 30.24 0.80
C ALA A 512 -16.85 30.58 2.28
N SER A 513 -16.00 31.56 2.61
CA SER A 513 -15.79 32.00 4.00
C SER A 513 -17.04 32.66 4.60
N GLU A 514 -17.74 33.47 3.81
CA GLU A 514 -18.96 34.20 4.23
C GLU A 514 -20.12 33.27 4.61
N MET A 515 -20.13 32.02 4.13
CA MET A 515 -21.16 31.02 4.42
C MET A 515 -21.13 30.49 5.87
N PHE A 516 -20.10 30.82 6.67
CA PHE A 516 -19.87 30.24 8.00
C PHE A 516 -19.83 31.23 9.16
N SER A 517 -20.18 32.50 8.93
CA SER A 517 -20.12 33.59 9.92
C SER A 517 -20.72 33.25 11.30
N GLU A 518 -21.92 32.65 11.33
CA GLU A 518 -22.61 32.31 12.59
C GLU A 518 -22.43 30.84 13.04
N TYR A 519 -22.16 29.92 12.11
CA TYR A 519 -22.22 28.47 12.40
C TYR A 519 -21.29 27.63 11.52
N GLY A 520 -20.08 27.43 12.04
CA GLY A 520 -18.99 26.72 11.38
C GLY A 520 -19.28 25.27 10.99
N TRP A 521 -18.67 24.85 9.89
CA TRP A 521 -18.86 23.53 9.28
C TRP A 521 -18.51 22.35 10.22
N VAL A 522 -17.49 22.52 11.06
CA VAL A 522 -17.07 21.49 12.04
C VAL A 522 -18.18 21.22 13.04
N ASP A 523 -18.87 22.25 13.54
CA ASP A 523 -19.93 22.09 14.53
C ASP A 523 -21.23 21.57 13.92
N ARG A 524 -21.56 21.97 12.69
CA ARG A 524 -22.61 21.31 11.88
C ARG A 524 -22.35 19.81 11.78
N LEU A 525 -21.12 19.43 11.44
CA LEU A 525 -20.73 18.03 11.33
C LEU A 525 -20.76 17.31 12.70
N ARG A 526 -20.28 17.92 13.79
CA ARG A 526 -20.35 17.33 15.15
C ARG A 526 -21.79 17.05 15.61
N LYS A 527 -22.71 17.97 15.34
CA LYS A 527 -24.14 17.85 15.68
C LYS A 527 -24.93 16.95 14.72
N ARG A 528 -24.31 16.52 13.60
CA ARG A 528 -24.91 15.68 12.54
C ARG A 528 -26.06 16.39 11.82
N ASP A 529 -25.87 17.68 11.58
CA ASP A 529 -26.82 18.57 10.90
C ASP A 529 -26.66 18.49 9.38
N PHE A 530 -27.23 17.44 8.78
CA PHE A 530 -27.09 17.14 7.34
C PHE A 530 -28.30 17.50 6.49
N ARG A 531 -29.48 17.74 7.09
CA ARG A 531 -30.72 17.96 6.33
C ARG A 531 -30.75 19.36 5.70
N ASN A 532 -31.56 19.50 4.64
CA ASN A 532 -31.91 20.79 4.03
C ASN A 532 -30.70 21.64 3.60
N GLY A 533 -29.69 21.08 2.90
CA GLY A 533 -28.46 21.81 2.56
C GLY A 533 -27.32 21.69 3.58
N GLY A 534 -27.53 20.98 4.70
CA GLY A 534 -26.56 20.91 5.79
C GLY A 534 -25.29 20.13 5.46
N TRP A 535 -25.36 19.05 4.68
CA TRP A 535 -24.17 18.28 4.29
C TRP A 535 -23.38 18.99 3.17
N GLU A 536 -24.07 19.72 2.31
CA GLU A 536 -23.52 20.57 1.25
C GLU A 536 -22.73 21.74 1.88
N MET A 537 -23.28 22.41 2.90
CA MET A 537 -22.54 23.40 3.70
C MET A 537 -21.30 22.79 4.38
N ILE A 538 -21.40 21.55 4.88
CA ILE A 538 -20.23 20.85 5.46
C ILE A 538 -19.17 20.58 4.37
N MET A 539 -19.56 20.22 3.14
CA MET A 539 -18.65 20.05 2.01
C MET A 539 -17.93 21.35 1.65
N ILE A 540 -18.67 22.46 1.53
CA ILE A 540 -18.09 23.78 1.19
C ILE A 540 -17.07 24.20 2.25
N GLY A 541 -17.39 24.12 3.54
CA GLY A 541 -16.49 24.54 4.61
C GLY A 541 -15.23 23.67 4.72
N LEU A 542 -15.36 22.37 4.48
CA LEU A 542 -14.23 21.45 4.39
C LEU A 542 -13.35 21.74 3.18
N LEU A 543 -13.94 21.95 2.00
CA LEU A 543 -13.20 22.29 0.77
C LEU A 543 -12.49 23.64 0.91
N HIS A 544 -13.14 24.64 1.52
CA HIS A 544 -12.55 25.95 1.82
C HIS A 544 -11.34 25.80 2.74
N GLN A 545 -11.46 25.06 3.85
CA GLN A 545 -10.31 24.83 4.72
C GLN A 545 -9.19 24.05 4.01
N LEU A 546 -9.51 23.13 3.09
CA LEU A 546 -8.50 22.40 2.33
C LEU A 546 -7.80 23.22 1.25
N SER A 547 -8.39 24.31 0.75
CA SER A 547 -7.79 25.13 -0.32
C SER A 547 -6.47 25.77 0.11
N VAL A 548 -6.30 26.05 1.41
CA VAL A 548 -5.05 26.55 2.03
C VAL A 548 -3.85 25.62 1.77
N ARG A 549 -4.06 24.35 1.41
CA ARG A 549 -2.96 23.44 1.02
C ARG A 549 -2.57 23.69 -0.45
N PRO A 550 -1.31 24.06 -0.77
CA PRO A 550 -0.87 24.34 -2.15
C PRO A 550 -0.96 23.17 -3.15
N ARG A 551 -1.31 21.96 -2.70
CA ARG A 551 -1.59 20.80 -3.58
C ARG A 551 -3.07 20.59 -3.88
N MET A 552 -3.95 21.23 -3.14
CA MET A 552 -5.40 21.09 -3.21
C MET A 552 -6.08 22.38 -3.65
N GLU A 553 -5.47 23.54 -3.38
CA GLU A 553 -5.86 24.90 -3.77
C GLU A 553 -6.61 24.97 -5.11
N GLU A 554 -5.95 24.65 -6.22
CA GLU A 554 -6.53 24.73 -7.57
C GLU A 554 -7.82 23.90 -7.71
N VAL A 555 -7.83 22.66 -7.19
CA VAL A 555 -8.98 21.75 -7.30
C VAL A 555 -10.12 22.16 -6.36
N CYS A 556 -9.81 22.59 -5.15
CA CYS A 556 -10.78 23.09 -4.19
C CYS A 556 -11.43 24.38 -4.70
N ASN A 557 -10.64 25.33 -5.21
CA ASN A 557 -11.14 26.61 -5.70
C ASN A 557 -12.02 26.45 -6.94
N GLN A 558 -11.68 25.55 -7.88
CA GLN A 558 -12.54 25.20 -9.02
C GLN A 558 -13.92 24.66 -8.61
N ILE A 559 -13.99 23.86 -7.53
CA ILE A 559 -15.28 23.36 -7.01
C ILE A 559 -16.02 24.49 -6.27
N LEU A 560 -15.32 25.28 -5.45
CA LEU A 560 -15.91 26.35 -4.64
C LEU A 560 -16.40 27.55 -5.47
N GLU A 561 -15.76 27.86 -6.60
CA GLU A 561 -16.22 28.85 -7.58
C GLU A 561 -17.66 28.56 -8.05
N ASN A 562 -18.02 27.28 -8.17
CA ASN A 562 -19.36 26.83 -8.55
C ASN A 562 -20.30 26.72 -7.34
N LEU A 563 -19.82 26.23 -6.18
CA LEU A 563 -20.66 26.01 -4.99
C LEU A 563 -20.96 27.27 -4.16
N ALA A 564 -20.10 28.28 -4.22
CA ALA A 564 -20.22 29.55 -3.50
C ALA A 564 -19.86 30.73 -4.43
N PRO A 565 -20.60 30.92 -5.53
CA PRO A 565 -20.24 31.88 -6.57
C PRO A 565 -20.40 33.33 -6.09
N LEU A 566 -19.69 34.25 -6.76
CA LEU A 566 -19.64 35.67 -6.36
C LEU A 566 -20.95 36.43 -6.60
N ASP A 567 -21.81 35.93 -7.48
CA ASP A 567 -23.04 36.60 -7.95
C ASP A 567 -24.30 36.23 -7.15
N GLN A 568 -24.21 35.26 -6.24
CA GLN A 568 -25.33 34.79 -5.41
C GLN A 568 -25.09 35.03 -3.91
N GLU A 569 -26.16 34.98 -3.13
CA GLU A 569 -26.08 35.12 -1.67
C GLU A 569 -25.48 33.85 -1.02
N PRO A 570 -24.60 33.99 0.00
CA PRO A 570 -23.86 32.88 0.60
C PRO A 570 -24.74 32.09 1.59
N THR A 571 -25.81 31.46 1.10
CA THR A 571 -26.83 30.78 1.91
C THR A 571 -26.79 29.25 1.82
N GLN A 572 -27.43 28.59 2.79
CA GLN A 572 -27.57 27.13 2.81
C GLN A 572 -28.49 26.59 1.69
N ASP A 573 -29.47 27.38 1.23
CA ASP A 573 -30.28 27.03 0.05
C ASP A 573 -29.45 27.14 -1.23
N THR A 574 -28.63 28.19 -1.37
CA THR A 574 -27.65 28.34 -2.47
C THR A 574 -26.70 27.14 -2.54
N ALA A 575 -26.17 26.68 -1.40
CA ALA A 575 -25.28 25.51 -1.35
C ALA A 575 -25.95 24.22 -1.87
N ARG A 576 -27.23 24.00 -1.54
CA ARG A 576 -28.02 22.86 -2.03
C ARG A 576 -28.23 22.95 -3.54
N GLU A 577 -28.70 24.11 -4.02
CA GLU A 577 -29.03 24.33 -5.43
C GLU A 577 -27.80 24.24 -6.33
N GLN A 578 -26.68 24.84 -5.93
CA GLN A 578 -25.43 24.74 -6.70
C GLN A 578 -24.84 23.32 -6.70
N TYR A 579 -24.96 22.54 -5.62
CA TYR A 579 -24.52 21.14 -5.64
C TYR A 579 -25.43 20.26 -6.51
N ALA A 580 -26.73 20.57 -6.59
CA ALA A 580 -27.69 19.89 -7.45
C ALA A 580 -27.36 20.04 -8.94
N VAL A 581 -26.86 21.20 -9.38
CA VAL A 581 -26.47 21.43 -10.79
C VAL A 581 -24.96 21.30 -11.08
N LEU A 582 -24.14 21.00 -10.07
CA LEU A 582 -22.68 20.89 -10.22
C LEU A 582 -22.28 19.79 -11.22
N ASP A 583 -21.41 20.14 -12.18
CA ASP A 583 -20.85 19.23 -13.20
C ASP A 583 -20.38 17.89 -12.58
N VAL A 584 -20.73 16.78 -13.26
CA VAL A 584 -20.46 15.43 -12.75
C VAL A 584 -18.99 15.16 -12.43
N ASN A 585 -18.05 15.77 -13.15
CA ASN A 585 -16.61 15.65 -12.92
C ASN A 585 -16.21 16.36 -11.62
N LEU A 586 -16.76 17.56 -11.35
CA LEU A 586 -16.53 18.28 -10.11
C LEU A 586 -17.16 17.55 -8.91
N ARG A 587 -18.37 16.98 -9.05
CA ARG A 587 -18.97 16.08 -8.04
C ARG A 587 -18.06 14.89 -7.73
N ILE A 588 -17.49 14.25 -8.75
CA ILE A 588 -16.54 13.13 -8.59
C ILE A 588 -15.29 13.58 -7.83
N ARG A 589 -14.72 14.76 -8.14
CA ARG A 589 -13.56 15.31 -7.42
C ARG A 589 -13.90 15.61 -5.95
N ALA A 590 -15.03 16.25 -5.68
CA ALA A 590 -15.48 16.58 -4.32
C ALA A 590 -15.61 15.31 -3.44
N LEU A 591 -16.27 14.27 -3.97
CA LEU A 591 -16.44 12.99 -3.28
C LEU A 591 -15.11 12.23 -3.13
N GLN A 592 -14.22 12.28 -4.13
CA GLN A 592 -12.88 11.68 -4.05
C GLN A 592 -12.08 12.30 -2.90
N ILE A 593 -12.09 13.63 -2.75
CA ILE A 593 -11.35 14.35 -1.71
C ILE A 593 -11.73 13.84 -0.31
N ILE A 594 -13.04 13.78 -0.01
CA ILE A 594 -13.49 13.33 1.31
C ILE A 594 -13.24 11.82 1.53
N CYS A 595 -13.31 11.00 0.48
CA CYS A 595 -12.94 9.59 0.56
C CYS A 595 -11.45 9.42 0.90
N MET A 596 -10.56 10.17 0.25
CA MET A 596 -9.12 10.11 0.52
C MET A 596 -8.77 10.56 1.93
N LEU A 597 -9.41 11.61 2.45
CA LEU A 597 -9.27 12.04 3.85
C LEU A 597 -9.76 10.98 4.84
N SER A 598 -10.85 10.26 4.51
CA SER A 598 -11.38 9.22 5.39
C SER A 598 -10.39 8.06 5.64
N LEU A 599 -9.49 7.79 4.69
CA LEU A 599 -8.42 6.77 4.82
C LEU A 599 -7.40 7.11 5.91
N GLU A 600 -7.26 8.39 6.26
CA GLU A 600 -6.39 8.86 7.35
C GLU A 600 -7.03 8.72 8.74
N THR A 601 -8.30 8.30 8.82
CA THR A 601 -9.03 8.20 10.09
C THR A 601 -8.59 6.99 10.92
N LYS A 602 -8.77 7.07 12.25
CA LYS A 602 -8.54 5.92 13.14
C LYS A 602 -9.51 4.76 12.84
N ALA A 603 -10.71 5.04 12.36
CA ALA A 603 -11.70 4.01 12.03
C ALA A 603 -11.21 3.07 10.93
N ILE A 604 -10.73 3.61 9.80
CA ILE A 604 -10.23 2.79 8.69
C ILE A 604 -8.92 2.08 9.07
N ARG A 605 -7.99 2.74 9.77
CA ARG A 605 -6.77 2.06 10.27
C ARG A 605 -7.08 0.86 11.16
N ASN A 606 -7.99 1.00 12.13
CA ASN A 606 -8.38 -0.09 13.01
C ASN A 606 -9.02 -1.26 12.23
N TYR A 607 -9.84 -0.95 11.22
CA TYR A 607 -10.43 -1.98 10.34
C TYR A 607 -9.37 -2.72 9.52
N LEU A 608 -8.37 -2.02 8.97
CA LEU A 608 -7.23 -2.65 8.28
C LEU A 608 -6.44 -3.60 9.21
N GLU A 609 -6.27 -3.23 10.48
CA GLU A 609 -5.67 -4.10 11.50
C GLU A 609 -6.55 -5.32 11.82
N GLU A 610 -7.87 -5.14 11.98
CA GLU A 610 -8.81 -6.26 12.19
C GLU A 610 -8.81 -7.23 11.00
N CYS A 611 -8.83 -6.75 9.75
CA CYS A 611 -8.72 -7.60 8.55
C CYS A 611 -7.35 -8.31 8.44
N SER A 612 -6.25 -7.65 8.81
CA SER A 612 -4.91 -8.28 8.86
C SER A 612 -4.84 -9.43 9.88
N ASN A 613 -5.51 -9.26 11.02
CA ASN A 613 -5.68 -10.30 12.03
C ASN A 613 -6.56 -11.46 11.52
N GLN A 614 -7.71 -11.18 10.89
CA GLN A 614 -8.57 -12.19 10.26
C GLN A 614 -7.80 -13.01 9.21
N MET A 615 -7.08 -12.33 8.30
CA MET A 615 -6.22 -12.97 7.30
C MET A 615 -5.16 -13.89 7.92
N THR A 616 -4.70 -13.60 9.15
CA THR A 616 -3.77 -14.46 9.89
C THR A 616 -4.45 -15.70 10.47
N GLU A 617 -5.71 -15.62 10.92
CA GLU A 617 -6.48 -16.79 11.34
C GLU A 617 -6.88 -17.68 10.15
N PHE A 618 -7.36 -17.09 9.04
CA PHE A 618 -7.68 -17.85 7.81
C PHE A 618 -6.46 -18.57 7.24
N ARG A 619 -5.25 -18.00 7.33
CA ARG A 619 -4.00 -18.71 6.99
C ARG A 619 -3.79 -19.97 7.85
N LYS A 620 -4.11 -19.93 9.15
CA LYS A 620 -4.01 -21.10 10.05
C LYS A 620 -5.05 -22.16 9.66
N GLU A 621 -6.30 -21.75 9.46
CA GLU A 621 -7.38 -22.65 9.06
C GLU A 621 -7.10 -23.33 7.71
N LYS A 622 -6.60 -22.56 6.72
CA LYS A 622 -6.13 -23.09 5.43
C LYS A 622 -5.06 -24.16 5.62
N ILE A 623 -4.07 -23.92 6.48
CA ILE A 623 -3.00 -24.89 6.79
C ILE A 623 -3.58 -26.16 7.43
N GLU A 624 -4.57 -26.03 8.31
CA GLU A 624 -5.25 -27.16 8.94
C GLU A 624 -6.05 -28.01 7.95
N TYR A 625 -6.83 -27.39 7.06
CA TYR A 625 -7.52 -28.12 5.98
C TYR A 625 -6.55 -28.72 4.97
N GLN A 626 -5.46 -28.05 4.62
CA GLN A 626 -4.42 -28.61 3.76
C GLN A 626 -3.73 -29.83 4.40
N LYS A 627 -3.46 -29.79 5.70
CA LYS A 627 -2.93 -30.93 6.48
C LYS A 627 -3.94 -32.09 6.50
N SER A 628 -5.21 -31.79 6.71
CA SER A 628 -6.31 -32.78 6.74
C SER A 628 -6.54 -33.43 5.38
N ARG A 629 -6.54 -32.63 4.30
CA ARG A 629 -6.56 -33.10 2.90
C ARG A 629 -5.36 -34.00 2.59
N LYS A 630 -4.15 -33.64 3.04
CA LYS A 630 -2.95 -34.47 2.84
C LYS A 630 -3.07 -35.82 3.54
N ALA A 631 -3.51 -35.84 4.80
CA ALA A 631 -3.76 -37.08 5.54
C ALA A 631 -4.85 -37.95 4.87
N ALA A 632 -5.93 -37.32 4.39
CA ALA A 632 -6.99 -37.98 3.64
C ALA A 632 -6.49 -38.62 2.33
N LEU A 633 -5.62 -37.94 1.59
CA LEU A 633 -4.98 -38.47 0.38
C LEU A 633 -3.98 -39.61 0.67
N GLU A 634 -3.31 -39.57 1.82
CA GLU A 634 -2.40 -40.64 2.27
C GLU A 634 -3.17 -41.90 2.67
N GLU A 635 -4.27 -41.75 3.41
CA GLU A 635 -5.21 -42.84 3.71
C GLU A 635 -5.82 -43.42 2.43
N LEU A 636 -6.21 -42.56 1.48
CA LEU A 636 -6.73 -43.00 0.18
C LEU A 636 -5.72 -43.87 -0.59
N ARG A 637 -4.42 -43.52 -0.56
CA ARG A 637 -3.34 -44.34 -1.14
C ARG A 637 -3.21 -45.69 -0.42
N ARG A 638 -3.28 -45.70 0.92
CA ARG A 638 -3.25 -46.94 1.72
C ARG A 638 -4.41 -47.86 1.36
N LEU A 639 -5.63 -47.33 1.28
CA LEU A 639 -6.82 -48.09 0.88
C LEU A 639 -6.73 -48.58 -0.57
N HIS A 640 -6.10 -47.83 -1.49
CA HIS A 640 -5.82 -48.30 -2.84
C HIS A 640 -4.82 -49.47 -2.89
N GLN A 641 -3.81 -49.49 -2.01
CA GLN A 641 -2.91 -50.62 -1.84
C GLN A 641 -3.64 -51.84 -1.24
N GLU A 642 -4.46 -51.64 -0.20
CA GLU A 642 -5.31 -52.69 0.39
C GLU A 642 -6.29 -53.28 -0.65
N ARG A 643 -6.91 -52.43 -1.48
CA ARG A 643 -7.75 -52.86 -2.61
C ARG A 643 -6.97 -53.73 -3.60
N LYS A 644 -5.74 -53.36 -3.96
CA LYS A 644 -4.90 -54.12 -4.89
C LYS A 644 -4.50 -55.48 -4.30
N ALA A 645 -4.22 -55.55 -3.01
CA ALA A 645 -3.89 -56.79 -2.31
C ALA A 645 -5.10 -57.73 -2.11
N LEU A 646 -6.31 -57.17 -1.99
CA LEU A 646 -7.57 -57.93 -1.85
C LEU A 646 -8.29 -58.18 -3.19
N GLN A 647 -7.68 -57.81 -4.32
CA GLN A 647 -8.25 -58.06 -5.64
C GLN A 647 -8.13 -59.56 -5.96
N PRO A 648 -9.22 -60.26 -6.33
CA PRO A 648 -9.15 -61.68 -6.65
C PRO A 648 -8.25 -61.90 -7.88
N GLU A 649 -7.32 -62.85 -7.81
CA GLU A 649 -6.56 -63.30 -8.98
C GLU A 649 -7.55 -63.85 -10.02
N PRO A 650 -7.48 -63.44 -11.30
CA PRO A 650 -8.18 -64.14 -12.36
C PRO A 650 -7.59 -65.54 -12.51
N GLU A 651 -8.43 -66.56 -12.60
CA GLU A 651 -7.99 -67.93 -12.81
C GLU A 651 -7.10 -68.05 -14.05
N LYS A 652 -5.95 -68.70 -13.90
CA LYS A 652 -4.94 -68.84 -14.95
C LYS A 652 -5.45 -69.75 -16.08
N SER A 653 -5.98 -69.14 -17.15
CA SER A 653 -6.11 -69.79 -18.45
C SER A 653 -4.74 -69.88 -19.14
N PRO A 654 -4.24 -71.07 -19.51
CA PRO A 654 -2.93 -71.19 -20.16
C PRO A 654 -3.06 -70.99 -21.68
N SER A 655 -2.77 -69.79 -22.17
CA SER A 655 -2.38 -69.54 -23.56
C SER A 655 -1.64 -68.21 -23.69
N PRO A 656 -0.45 -68.15 -24.30
CA PRO A 656 0.29 -66.91 -24.48
C PRO A 656 -0.30 -66.08 -25.63
N ILE A 657 -0.46 -64.78 -25.39
CA ILE A 657 -0.70 -63.76 -26.42
C ILE A 657 0.49 -62.78 -26.33
N PRO A 658 1.08 -62.31 -27.45
CA PRO A 658 2.38 -61.64 -27.43
C PRO A 658 2.42 -60.35 -26.59
N GLU A 659 3.61 -60.06 -26.08
CA GLU A 659 3.94 -58.80 -25.41
C GLU A 659 3.63 -57.59 -26.31
N LEU A 660 2.77 -56.70 -25.81
CA LEU A 660 2.81 -55.29 -26.16
C LEU A 660 3.39 -54.56 -24.94
N GLU A 661 4.50 -53.87 -25.17
CA GLU A 661 5.34 -53.28 -24.14
C GLU A 661 4.55 -52.32 -23.24
N ALA A 662 4.78 -52.42 -21.93
CA ALA A 662 4.28 -51.42 -21.00
C ALA A 662 5.05 -50.11 -21.22
N PRO A 663 4.37 -48.95 -21.41
CA PRO A 663 5.07 -47.68 -21.44
C PRO A 663 5.67 -47.40 -20.06
N GLU A 664 6.98 -47.12 -20.03
CA GLU A 664 7.72 -46.84 -18.81
C GLU A 664 7.18 -45.62 -18.05
N ASP A 665 7.39 -45.64 -16.73
CA ASP A 665 6.95 -44.66 -15.75
C ASP A 665 7.71 -43.31 -15.91
N SER A 666 7.38 -42.57 -16.97
CA SER A 666 8.02 -41.30 -17.33
C SER A 666 7.48 -40.15 -16.47
N LYS A 667 8.25 -39.87 -15.42
CA LYS A 667 8.26 -38.70 -14.54
C LYS A 667 7.94 -37.37 -15.26
N MET A 668 6.67 -36.97 -15.29
CA MET A 668 6.23 -35.70 -15.90
C MET A 668 6.57 -34.47 -15.05
N GLY A 669 7.65 -33.77 -15.43
CA GLY A 669 7.67 -32.31 -15.38
C GLY A 669 6.79 -31.74 -16.51
N GLY A 670 6.22 -30.54 -16.33
CA GLY A 670 5.20 -30.01 -17.24
C GLY A 670 5.73 -29.19 -18.43
N VAL A 671 4.77 -28.62 -19.18
CA VAL A 671 4.92 -27.64 -20.30
C VAL A 671 5.47 -28.29 -21.58
N ASP A 672 4.82 -28.27 -22.75
CA ASP A 672 3.63 -27.56 -23.25
C ASP A 672 2.97 -28.34 -24.42
N GLY A 673 1.78 -27.92 -24.85
CA GLY A 673 1.56 -27.69 -26.29
C GLY A 673 0.74 -28.68 -27.13
N ASP A 674 -0.42 -28.18 -27.57
CA ASP A 674 -1.07 -28.37 -28.86
C ASP A 674 -1.96 -29.59 -29.14
N SER A 675 -3.18 -29.30 -29.58
CA SER A 675 -4.18 -30.21 -30.12
C SER A 675 -5.15 -29.40 -30.96
N GLN A 676 -4.81 -29.32 -32.25
CA GLN A 676 -5.66 -28.78 -33.31
C GLN A 676 -7.01 -29.50 -33.32
N VAL A 677 -8.10 -28.73 -33.20
CA VAL A 677 -9.47 -29.21 -33.48
C VAL A 677 -9.98 -28.54 -34.74
N ASP A 678 -10.06 -29.30 -35.82
CA ASP A 678 -10.80 -28.91 -37.02
C ASP A 678 -12.31 -29.16 -36.83
N SER A 679 -13.10 -28.36 -37.53
CA SER A 679 -14.56 -28.26 -37.40
C SER A 679 -15.31 -29.05 -38.47
N ASP A 680 -16.41 -29.69 -38.09
CA ASP A 680 -17.58 -30.01 -38.94
C ASP A 680 -18.83 -29.80 -38.07
N VAL A 681 -19.50 -28.64 -38.11
CA VAL A 681 -20.51 -28.18 -39.10
C VAL A 681 -21.86 -28.92 -38.99
N ASP A 682 -22.91 -28.10 -38.89
CA ASP A 682 -24.28 -28.48 -38.52
C ASP A 682 -25.06 -29.24 -39.63
N GLY A 683 -26.03 -30.04 -39.23
CA GLY A 683 -26.81 -30.94 -40.10
C GLY A 683 -28.22 -31.19 -39.56
N THR A 684 -29.19 -30.41 -40.07
CA THR A 684 -30.61 -30.40 -39.66
C THR A 684 -31.28 -31.78 -39.52
N PRO A 685 -32.21 -31.96 -38.56
CA PRO A 685 -32.81 -33.27 -38.26
C PRO A 685 -33.88 -33.67 -39.29
N GLN A 686 -33.51 -34.49 -40.29
CA GLN A 686 -34.50 -35.14 -41.15
C GLN A 686 -35.35 -36.14 -40.36
N ARG A 687 -36.67 -35.93 -40.36
CA ARG A 687 -37.68 -36.89 -39.88
C ARG A 687 -37.68 -38.16 -40.74
N SER A 688 -36.90 -39.17 -40.35
CA SER A 688 -37.06 -40.51 -40.92
C SER A 688 -38.30 -41.21 -40.33
N LEU A 689 -39.32 -41.45 -41.16
CA LEU A 689 -40.47 -42.29 -40.82
C LEU A 689 -40.08 -43.78 -40.75
N ARG A 690 -39.35 -44.19 -39.69
CA ARG A 690 -39.14 -45.61 -39.38
C ARG A 690 -40.23 -46.12 -38.43
N GLY A 691 -40.83 -47.25 -38.79
CA GLY A 691 -42.04 -47.77 -38.16
C GLY A 691 -41.86 -48.14 -36.67
N GLY A 692 -42.97 -48.16 -35.93
CA GLY A 692 -42.97 -48.37 -34.48
C GLY A 692 -42.28 -49.65 -34.00
N VAL A 693 -42.15 -50.67 -34.86
CA VAL A 693 -41.45 -51.93 -34.55
C VAL A 693 -39.96 -51.72 -34.33
N ASP A 694 -39.30 -50.87 -35.13
CA ASP A 694 -37.86 -50.57 -34.98
C ASP A 694 -37.58 -49.82 -33.67
N ARG A 695 -38.43 -48.84 -33.34
CA ARG A 695 -38.30 -48.07 -32.08
C ARG A 695 -38.51 -48.94 -30.84
N VAL A 696 -39.34 -49.98 -30.93
CA VAL A 696 -39.52 -50.98 -29.87
C VAL A 696 -38.34 -51.95 -29.82
N MET A 697 -37.85 -52.41 -30.97
CA MET A 697 -36.64 -53.24 -31.07
C MET A 697 -35.40 -52.54 -30.51
N GLU A 698 -35.19 -51.25 -30.81
CA GLU A 698 -34.03 -50.51 -30.30
C GLU A 698 -34.17 -50.14 -28.83
N ARG A 699 -35.38 -49.83 -28.33
CA ARG A 699 -35.61 -49.71 -26.88
C ARG A 699 -35.39 -51.02 -26.16
N LYS A 700 -35.82 -52.15 -26.75
CA LYS A 700 -35.57 -53.48 -26.21
C LYS A 700 -34.08 -53.81 -26.23
N ARG A 701 -33.36 -53.51 -27.32
CA ARG A 701 -31.90 -53.71 -27.41
C ARG A 701 -31.14 -52.83 -26.42
N LYS A 702 -31.53 -51.58 -26.21
CA LYS A 702 -30.94 -50.72 -25.16
C LYS A 702 -31.27 -51.20 -23.75
N LEU A 703 -32.48 -51.68 -23.49
CA LEU A 703 -32.85 -52.29 -22.21
C LEU A 703 -32.14 -53.62 -21.96
N ASP A 704 -31.90 -54.41 -23.01
CA ASP A 704 -31.19 -55.67 -22.92
C ASP A 704 -29.67 -55.45 -22.84
N GLU A 705 -29.09 -54.45 -23.54
CA GLU A 705 -27.71 -53.97 -23.35
C GLU A 705 -27.51 -53.38 -21.94
N GLU A 706 -28.47 -52.61 -21.40
CA GLU A 706 -28.40 -52.07 -20.03
C GLU A 706 -28.60 -53.18 -18.99
N ARG A 707 -29.43 -54.19 -19.29
CA ARG A 707 -29.61 -55.38 -18.45
C ARG A 707 -28.39 -56.29 -18.49
N GLU A 708 -27.75 -56.48 -19.64
CA GLU A 708 -26.47 -57.17 -19.77
C GLU A 708 -25.36 -56.40 -19.06
N ARG A 709 -25.33 -55.06 -19.14
CA ARG A 709 -24.39 -54.24 -18.37
C ARG A 709 -24.63 -54.36 -16.85
N LYS A 710 -25.90 -54.37 -16.41
CA LYS A 710 -26.28 -54.64 -15.00
C LYS A 710 -25.99 -56.08 -14.59
N GLU A 711 -26.17 -57.07 -15.46
CA GLU A 711 -25.81 -58.46 -15.21
C GLU A 711 -24.30 -58.67 -15.18
N GLN A 712 -23.51 -58.02 -16.04
CA GLN A 712 -22.05 -58.06 -16.01
C GLN A 712 -21.51 -57.40 -14.73
N LEU A 713 -22.13 -56.29 -14.28
CA LEU A 713 -21.86 -55.69 -12.98
C LEU A 713 -22.28 -56.60 -11.80
N ALA A 714 -23.34 -57.41 -11.95
CA ALA A 714 -23.80 -58.37 -10.94
C ALA A 714 -23.05 -59.72 -10.96
N LYS A 715 -22.44 -60.08 -12.11
CA LYS A 715 -21.65 -61.30 -12.36
C LYS A 715 -20.17 -61.11 -12.07
N GLN A 716 -19.69 -59.88 -11.82
CA GLN A 716 -18.40 -59.73 -11.14
C GLN A 716 -18.46 -60.51 -9.81
N PRO A 717 -17.46 -61.35 -9.50
CA PRO A 717 -17.46 -62.04 -8.22
C PRO A 717 -17.52 -61.00 -7.13
N LYS A 718 -18.53 -61.12 -6.24
CA LYS A 718 -18.60 -60.31 -5.02
C LYS A 718 -17.38 -60.70 -4.18
N GLY A 719 -16.28 -59.99 -4.39
CA GLY A 719 -15.03 -60.18 -3.65
C GLY A 719 -15.30 -60.14 -2.16
N SER A 720 -14.40 -60.76 -1.37
CA SER A 720 -14.52 -60.91 0.09
C SER A 720 -15.19 -59.69 0.73
N LYS A 721 -16.03 -59.90 1.75
CA LYS A 721 -16.70 -58.81 2.50
C LYS A 721 -15.72 -57.70 2.93
N GLN A 722 -14.43 -58.00 3.06
CA GLN A 722 -13.35 -57.04 3.23
C GLN A 722 -13.12 -56.13 2.01
N TYR A 723 -12.99 -56.67 0.79
CA TYR A 723 -12.84 -55.91 -0.46
C TYR A 723 -13.99 -54.90 -0.66
N GLN A 724 -15.23 -55.31 -0.42
CA GLN A 724 -16.39 -54.40 -0.48
C GLN A 724 -16.34 -53.28 0.58
N ARG A 725 -15.86 -53.57 1.80
CA ARG A 725 -15.64 -52.55 2.84
C ARG A 725 -14.53 -51.57 2.45
N VAL A 726 -13.45 -52.04 1.82
CA VAL A 726 -12.36 -51.18 1.33
C VAL A 726 -12.84 -50.26 0.21
N LEU A 727 -13.65 -50.76 -0.74
CA LEU A 727 -14.27 -49.91 -1.76
C LEU A 727 -15.12 -48.79 -1.16
N LYS A 728 -15.97 -49.10 -0.15
CA LYS A 728 -16.75 -48.07 0.54
C LYS A 728 -15.85 -47.05 1.25
N LYS A 729 -14.82 -47.51 1.97
CA LYS A 729 -13.85 -46.59 2.60
C LYS A 729 -13.13 -45.69 1.59
N ILE A 730 -12.81 -46.18 0.39
CA ILE A 730 -12.22 -45.36 -0.69
C ILE A 730 -13.19 -44.25 -1.13
N GLU A 731 -14.48 -44.56 -1.22
CA GLU A 731 -15.54 -43.60 -1.56
C GLU A 731 -15.74 -42.56 -0.45
N ASP A 732 -15.89 -43.01 0.80
CA ASP A 732 -15.97 -42.16 1.99
C ASP A 732 -14.73 -41.22 2.07
N GLN A 733 -13.53 -41.74 1.78
CA GLN A 733 -12.28 -40.97 1.84
C GLN A 733 -12.13 -39.99 0.68
N LYS A 734 -12.65 -40.31 -0.52
CA LYS A 734 -12.74 -39.36 -1.65
C LYS A 734 -13.70 -38.21 -1.34
N ALA A 735 -14.87 -38.51 -0.76
CA ALA A 735 -15.81 -37.49 -0.30
C ALA A 735 -15.19 -36.57 0.76
N ALA A 736 -14.39 -37.12 1.69
CA ALA A 736 -13.63 -36.34 2.64
C ALA A 736 -12.58 -35.42 1.98
N VAL A 737 -11.84 -35.90 0.96
CA VAL A 737 -10.90 -35.06 0.19
C VAL A 737 -11.63 -33.91 -0.50
N ALA A 738 -12.74 -34.18 -1.19
CA ALA A 738 -13.54 -33.16 -1.87
C ALA A 738 -14.07 -32.10 -0.88
N LYS A 739 -14.57 -32.53 0.30
CA LYS A 739 -15.02 -31.62 1.36
C LYS A 739 -13.90 -30.73 1.93
N PHE A 740 -12.67 -31.24 2.02
CA PHE A 740 -11.53 -30.40 2.41
C PHE A 740 -11.08 -29.47 1.28
N GLU A 741 -11.20 -29.86 0.01
CA GLU A 741 -10.92 -28.99 -1.14
C GLU A 741 -11.91 -27.84 -1.25
N GLU A 742 -13.21 -28.11 -1.08
CA GLU A 742 -14.26 -27.09 -0.98
C GLU A 742 -13.97 -26.10 0.15
N LYS A 743 -13.70 -26.60 1.37
CA LYS A 743 -13.31 -25.74 2.51
C LYS A 743 -12.06 -24.90 2.25
N ILE A 744 -11.06 -25.41 1.54
CA ILE A 744 -9.87 -24.63 1.15
C ILE A 744 -10.27 -23.52 0.16
N MET A 745 -11.18 -23.77 -0.77
CA MET A 745 -11.70 -22.74 -1.69
C MET A 745 -12.48 -21.64 -0.97
N VAL A 746 -13.26 -21.98 0.07
CA VAL A 746 -13.94 -21.00 0.93
C VAL A 746 -12.91 -20.10 1.60
N VAL A 747 -11.97 -20.68 2.34
CA VAL A 747 -10.93 -19.92 3.06
C VAL A 747 -10.03 -19.12 2.10
N ASP A 748 -9.81 -19.59 0.86
CA ASP A 748 -9.10 -18.83 -0.16
C ASP A 748 -9.89 -17.63 -0.70
N ASN A 749 -11.21 -17.71 -0.74
CA ASN A 749 -12.07 -16.56 -1.00
C ASN A 749 -12.11 -15.60 0.19
N ASP A 750 -12.13 -16.11 1.42
CA ASP A 750 -12.16 -15.28 2.63
C ASP A 750 -10.85 -14.49 2.79
N LEU A 751 -9.71 -15.13 2.51
CA LEU A 751 -8.40 -14.48 2.41
C LEU A 751 -8.33 -13.39 1.34
N ARG A 752 -9.01 -13.59 0.20
CA ARG A 752 -9.08 -12.61 -0.91
C ARG A 752 -9.88 -11.38 -0.51
N GLU A 753 -10.98 -11.57 0.20
CA GLU A 753 -11.88 -10.49 0.66
C GLU A 753 -11.32 -9.72 1.86
N ALA A 754 -10.54 -10.37 2.73
CA ALA A 754 -9.84 -9.73 3.85
C ALA A 754 -8.57 -8.96 3.43
N ASP A 755 -8.08 -9.12 2.20
CA ASP A 755 -6.92 -8.40 1.66
C ASP A 755 -7.30 -6.98 1.20
N CYS A 756 -7.76 -6.16 2.14
CA CYS A 756 -8.18 -4.77 1.95
C CYS A 756 -7.08 -3.67 1.91
N PRO A 757 -5.81 -3.84 2.35
CA PRO A 757 -4.85 -2.73 2.39
C PRO A 757 -4.49 -2.08 1.04
N ARG A 758 -4.72 -2.77 -0.09
CA ARG A 758 -4.48 -2.22 -1.44
C ARG A 758 -5.22 -2.99 -2.52
N THR A 759 -5.92 -2.30 -3.42
CA THR A 759 -6.44 -2.85 -4.67
C THR A 759 -5.31 -3.36 -5.57
N ARG A 760 -5.37 -4.62 -6.01
CA ARG A 760 -4.32 -5.24 -6.83
C ARG A 760 -4.67 -5.21 -8.31
N CYS A 761 -3.79 -4.60 -9.10
CA CYS A 761 -3.80 -4.71 -10.56
C CYS A 761 -3.55 -6.19 -10.98
N LEU A 762 -4.25 -6.66 -12.02
CA LEU A 762 -4.08 -8.00 -12.60
C LEU A 762 -2.74 -8.16 -13.33
N GLY A 763 -2.19 -7.07 -13.85
CA GLY A 763 -0.92 -7.07 -14.58
C GLY A 763 -0.86 -5.98 -15.64
N LYS A 764 0.22 -6.02 -16.43
CA LYS A 764 0.49 -5.08 -17.52
C LYS A 764 0.68 -5.84 -18.83
N ASP A 765 0.34 -5.21 -19.95
CA ASP A 765 0.70 -5.73 -21.28
C ASP A 765 2.10 -5.28 -21.73
N ARG A 766 2.48 -5.64 -22.97
CA ARG A 766 3.74 -5.22 -23.59
C ARG A 766 3.91 -3.70 -23.67
N PHE A 767 2.83 -2.92 -23.75
CA PHE A 767 2.81 -1.46 -23.85
C PHE A 767 2.53 -0.77 -22.50
N CYS A 768 2.69 -1.49 -21.40
CA CYS A 768 2.51 -1.02 -20.02
C CYS A 768 1.08 -0.55 -19.69
N ASN A 769 0.06 -0.89 -20.49
CA ASN A 769 -1.33 -0.66 -20.10
C ASN A 769 -1.65 -1.57 -18.90
N ARG A 770 -2.33 -1.04 -17.89
CA ARG A 770 -2.61 -1.72 -16.61
C ARG A 770 -4.04 -2.25 -16.60
N TYR A 771 -4.18 -3.52 -16.22
CA TYR A 771 -5.48 -4.21 -16.22
C TYR A 771 -6.02 -4.28 -14.78
N TRP A 772 -7.23 -3.80 -14.59
CA TRP A 772 -7.87 -3.66 -13.29
C TRP A 772 -9.21 -4.38 -13.26
N TRP A 773 -9.37 -5.26 -12.27
CA TRP A 773 -10.65 -5.84 -11.88
C TRP A 773 -10.76 -5.58 -10.38
N PHE A 774 -11.68 -4.71 -9.98
CA PHE A 774 -11.71 -4.20 -8.61
C PHE A 774 -12.16 -5.27 -7.62
N GLU A 775 -13.06 -6.14 -8.07
CA GLU A 775 -13.51 -7.34 -7.35
C GLU A 775 -12.43 -8.43 -7.26
N ARG A 776 -11.18 -8.19 -7.69
CA ARG A 776 -10.07 -9.17 -7.55
C ARG A 776 -9.72 -9.44 -6.09
N ASN A 777 -9.77 -8.43 -5.22
CA ASN A 777 -9.52 -8.56 -3.78
C ASN A 777 -10.37 -7.55 -3.00
N ALA A 778 -10.31 -7.58 -1.67
CA ALA A 778 -10.95 -6.60 -0.78
C ALA A 778 -12.49 -6.50 -0.82
N MET A 779 -13.20 -7.28 -1.65
CA MET A 779 -14.67 -7.31 -1.70
C MET A 779 -15.26 -8.59 -2.33
N PRO A 780 -16.49 -9.00 -2.01
CA PRO A 780 -17.21 -10.06 -2.74
C PRO A 780 -17.42 -9.72 -4.22
N TYR A 781 -17.46 -10.73 -5.10
CA TYR A 781 -17.65 -10.53 -6.55
C TYR A 781 -19.02 -9.97 -6.94
N GLU A 782 -20.01 -10.12 -6.08
CA GLU A 782 -21.43 -9.87 -6.36
C GLU A 782 -22.00 -8.75 -5.46
N GLY A 783 -21.13 -8.03 -4.75
CA GLY A 783 -21.54 -7.19 -3.62
C GLY A 783 -21.86 -7.99 -2.35
N MET A 784 -22.29 -7.30 -1.31
CA MET A 784 -22.69 -7.91 -0.04
C MET A 784 -23.99 -8.70 -0.20
N PRO A 785 -24.10 -9.97 0.25
CA PRO A 785 -25.29 -10.79 0.03
C PRO A 785 -26.61 -10.25 0.61
N ASN A 786 -26.52 -9.32 1.56
CA ASN A 786 -27.67 -8.71 2.24
C ASN A 786 -27.91 -7.24 1.82
N SER A 787 -27.19 -6.72 0.83
CA SER A 787 -27.39 -5.36 0.32
C SER A 787 -28.65 -5.27 -0.54
N SER A 788 -29.23 -4.08 -0.62
CA SER A 788 -30.31 -3.75 -1.57
C SER A 788 -30.00 -4.08 -3.04
N THR A 789 -28.73 -4.19 -3.47
CA THR A 789 -28.35 -4.57 -4.85
C THR A 789 -27.94 -6.04 -5.00
N ALA A 790 -28.15 -6.90 -3.98
CA ALA A 790 -27.73 -8.30 -4.03
C ALA A 790 -28.40 -9.11 -5.17
N GLU A 791 -29.57 -8.66 -5.66
CA GLU A 791 -30.26 -9.28 -6.79
C GLU A 791 -29.54 -9.11 -8.14
N ALA A 792 -28.69 -8.08 -8.27
CA ALA A 792 -27.93 -7.79 -9.48
C ALA A 792 -26.86 -8.86 -9.76
N LYS A 793 -26.29 -9.49 -8.72
CA LYS A 793 -25.24 -10.53 -8.80
C LYS A 793 -23.93 -10.07 -9.47
N TYR A 794 -23.66 -8.77 -9.52
CA TYR A 794 -22.36 -8.19 -9.91
C TYR A 794 -22.10 -6.94 -9.06
N ALA A 795 -20.84 -6.49 -9.01
CA ALA A 795 -20.48 -5.22 -8.38
C ALA A 795 -20.06 -4.18 -9.44
N ASN A 796 -18.96 -4.42 -10.18
CA ASN A 796 -18.55 -3.56 -11.30
C ASN A 796 -18.84 -4.22 -12.65
N GLY A 797 -18.57 -5.53 -12.77
CA GLY A 797 -18.90 -6.33 -13.96
C GLY A 797 -18.08 -5.99 -15.22
N ARG A 798 -17.06 -5.14 -15.11
CA ARG A 798 -16.18 -4.72 -16.22
C ARG A 798 -14.70 -5.05 -15.90
N LEU A 799 -13.92 -5.37 -16.93
CA LEU A 799 -12.45 -5.41 -16.88
C LEU A 799 -11.90 -4.07 -17.39
N TRP A 800 -11.35 -3.27 -16.51
CA TRP A 800 -10.81 -1.95 -16.83
C TRP A 800 -9.37 -2.01 -17.32
N VAL A 801 -9.03 -1.10 -18.22
CA VAL A 801 -7.69 -0.92 -18.79
C VAL A 801 -7.32 0.55 -18.69
N GLN A 802 -6.20 0.81 -18.03
CA GLN A 802 -5.61 2.14 -17.84
C GLN A 802 -4.36 2.26 -18.72
N GLY A 803 -4.11 3.43 -19.29
CA GLY A 803 -2.88 3.69 -20.04
C GLY A 803 -1.60 3.65 -19.18
N PRO A 804 -0.42 3.72 -19.82
CA PRO A 804 0.87 3.66 -19.14
C PRO A 804 1.15 4.91 -18.30
N ASP A 805 1.92 4.75 -17.22
CA ASP A 805 2.47 5.87 -16.46
C ASP A 805 3.48 6.67 -17.29
N GLU A 806 3.71 7.95 -16.95
CA GLU A 806 4.63 8.80 -17.69
C GLU A 806 6.06 8.23 -17.75
N MET A 807 6.57 7.67 -16.65
CA MET A 807 7.92 7.06 -16.66
C MET A 807 7.96 5.81 -17.55
N GLU A 808 6.89 5.01 -17.57
CA GLU A 808 6.79 3.84 -18.44
C GLU A 808 6.69 4.24 -19.91
N ARG A 809 5.89 5.27 -20.22
CA ARG A 809 5.75 5.81 -21.57
C ARG A 809 7.10 6.29 -22.09
N LEU A 810 7.81 7.12 -21.34
CA LEU A 810 9.13 7.64 -21.72
C LEU A 810 10.21 6.54 -21.81
N GLY A 811 10.11 5.49 -21.00
CA GLY A 811 11.10 4.41 -20.96
C GLY A 811 10.92 3.27 -21.97
N PHE A 812 9.68 3.00 -22.42
CA PHE A 812 9.38 1.86 -23.29
C PHE A 812 8.72 2.24 -24.63
N ILE A 813 8.00 3.37 -24.70
CA ILE A 813 7.23 3.77 -25.89
C ILE A 813 7.91 4.94 -26.61
N ASP A 814 8.07 6.06 -25.90
CA ASP A 814 8.63 7.33 -26.37
C ASP A 814 10.16 7.38 -26.13
N ILE A 815 10.84 6.28 -26.46
CA ILE A 815 12.26 6.08 -26.19
C ILE A 815 13.16 7.07 -26.95
N PRO A 816 14.33 7.44 -26.38
CA PRO A 816 15.32 8.27 -27.05
C PRO A 816 15.68 7.80 -28.46
N GLU A 817 15.93 8.75 -29.36
CA GLU A 817 16.05 8.52 -30.80
C GLU A 817 17.16 7.51 -31.18
N ASP A 818 18.21 7.37 -30.38
CA ASP A 818 19.26 6.36 -30.60
C ASP A 818 18.78 4.93 -30.33
N LEU A 819 18.03 4.72 -29.24
CA LEU A 819 17.40 3.43 -28.93
C LEU A 819 16.28 3.13 -29.94
N LYS A 820 15.52 4.14 -30.36
CA LYS A 820 14.51 4.03 -31.41
C LYS A 820 15.12 3.56 -32.74
N LYS A 821 16.26 4.12 -33.15
CA LYS A 821 17.02 3.67 -34.34
C LYS A 821 17.55 2.25 -34.17
N GLN A 822 18.01 1.85 -32.98
CA GLN A 822 18.43 0.48 -32.71
C GLN A 822 17.24 -0.50 -32.85
N TYR A 823 16.10 -0.18 -32.23
CA TYR A 823 14.89 -0.99 -32.29
C TYR A 823 14.34 -1.08 -33.73
N GLN A 824 14.31 0.03 -34.48
CA GLN A 824 13.96 0.04 -35.91
C GLN A 824 14.91 -0.79 -36.78
N ARG A 825 16.22 -0.84 -36.49
CA ARG A 825 17.17 -1.73 -37.20
C ARG A 825 16.88 -3.21 -36.93
N GLN A 826 16.40 -3.54 -35.74
CA GLN A 826 16.14 -4.92 -35.31
C GLN A 826 14.76 -5.43 -35.77
N PHE A 827 13.73 -4.59 -35.74
CA PHE A 827 12.33 -4.99 -35.96
C PHE A 827 11.62 -4.28 -37.14
N HIS A 828 12.25 -3.30 -37.79
CA HIS A 828 11.71 -2.48 -38.88
C HIS A 828 10.46 -1.65 -38.54
N VAL A 829 10.22 -1.40 -37.25
CA VAL A 829 9.13 -0.58 -36.71
C VAL A 829 9.63 0.05 -35.41
N SER A 830 9.17 1.23 -35.01
CA SER A 830 9.44 1.78 -33.65
C SER A 830 8.44 1.26 -32.61
N PRO A 831 8.71 1.36 -31.29
CA PRO A 831 7.77 0.92 -30.26
C PRO A 831 6.42 1.65 -30.33
N ALA A 832 6.41 2.96 -30.58
CA ALA A 832 5.20 3.75 -30.74
C ALA A 832 4.37 3.35 -31.99
N GLU A 833 5.03 3.07 -33.12
CA GLU A 833 4.36 2.53 -34.32
C GLU A 833 3.82 1.12 -34.08
N ARG A 834 4.56 0.29 -33.34
CA ARG A 834 4.13 -1.06 -32.93
C ARG A 834 2.89 -0.99 -32.04
N LYS A 835 2.86 -0.11 -31.03
CA LYS A 835 1.69 0.17 -30.19
C LYS A 835 0.48 0.56 -31.05
N LYS A 836 0.66 1.51 -31.97
CA LYS A 836 -0.39 1.95 -32.91
C LYS A 836 -0.95 0.82 -33.79
N HIS A 837 -0.10 -0.10 -34.26
CA HIS A 837 -0.54 -1.21 -35.10
C HIS A 837 -1.18 -2.37 -34.31
N GLU A 838 -0.66 -2.71 -33.13
CA GLU A 838 -1.10 -3.84 -32.32
C GLU A 838 -2.29 -3.50 -31.40
N GLU A 839 -2.43 -2.26 -30.90
CA GLU A 839 -3.61 -1.85 -30.10
C GLU A 839 -4.85 -1.54 -30.96
N GLY A 840 -4.67 -1.28 -32.25
CA GLY A 840 -5.76 -0.98 -33.17
C GLY A 840 -6.37 0.43 -32.96
N PRO A 841 -7.70 0.60 -33.10
CA PRO A 841 -8.33 1.92 -33.13
C PRO A 841 -8.39 2.58 -31.73
N THR A 842 -8.52 1.78 -30.68
CA THR A 842 -8.69 2.24 -29.29
C THR A 842 -7.37 2.10 -28.55
N ARG A 843 -6.64 3.21 -28.43
CA ARG A 843 -5.30 3.30 -27.84
C ARG A 843 -5.33 4.16 -26.59
N LEU A 844 -4.53 3.80 -25.59
CA LEU A 844 -4.38 4.57 -24.35
C LEU A 844 -2.93 5.06 -24.25
N SER A 845 -2.75 6.35 -24.06
CA SER A 845 -1.48 7.08 -24.20
C SER A 845 -0.93 7.59 -22.87
N ARG A 846 -1.78 7.68 -21.84
CA ARG A 846 -1.47 8.26 -20.52
C ARG A 846 -2.24 7.53 -19.42
N ALA A 847 -1.75 7.61 -18.18
CA ALA A 847 -2.38 6.98 -17.01
C ALA A 847 -3.75 7.57 -16.61
N ASN A 848 -4.12 8.75 -17.13
CA ASN A 848 -5.46 9.32 -16.99
C ASN A 848 -6.42 8.89 -18.12
N GLU A 849 -5.99 8.09 -19.09
CA GLU A 849 -6.86 7.53 -20.13
C GLU A 849 -7.29 6.10 -19.74
N TRP A 850 -8.60 5.86 -19.77
CA TRP A 850 -9.23 4.60 -19.34
C TRP A 850 -10.16 4.04 -20.42
N GLY A 851 -10.28 2.71 -20.48
CA GLY A 851 -11.33 2.01 -21.20
C GLY A 851 -11.64 0.67 -20.53
N TYR A 852 -12.60 -0.09 -21.05
CA TYR A 852 -12.98 -1.38 -20.47
C TYR A 852 -13.38 -2.44 -21.49
N TYR A 853 -13.49 -3.66 -21.00
CA TYR A 853 -14.19 -4.78 -21.62
C TYR A 853 -15.32 -5.25 -20.70
N ASP A 854 -16.45 -5.62 -21.29
CA ASP A 854 -17.69 -6.10 -20.65
C ASP A 854 -18.24 -7.39 -21.30
N GLU A 855 -17.56 -7.92 -22.33
CA GLU A 855 -17.95 -9.11 -23.08
C GLU A 855 -16.94 -10.25 -22.91
N GLY A 856 -17.41 -11.46 -22.62
CA GLY A 856 -16.54 -12.65 -22.48
C GLY A 856 -15.74 -12.99 -23.73
N PHE A 857 -16.27 -12.73 -24.93
CA PHE A 857 -15.56 -12.93 -26.20
C PHE A 857 -14.41 -11.94 -26.40
N ALA A 858 -14.56 -10.70 -25.91
CA ALA A 858 -13.48 -9.72 -25.93
C ALA A 858 -12.35 -10.12 -24.96
N LEU A 859 -12.71 -10.65 -23.79
CA LEU A 859 -11.75 -11.22 -22.83
C LEU A 859 -10.95 -12.40 -23.40
N ASP A 860 -11.60 -13.32 -24.11
CA ASP A 860 -10.91 -14.45 -24.76
C ASP A 860 -9.92 -14.00 -25.84
N LYS A 861 -10.35 -13.09 -26.72
CA LYS A 861 -9.47 -12.50 -27.74
C LYS A 861 -8.31 -11.72 -27.12
N LEU A 862 -8.52 -11.08 -25.96
CA LEU A 862 -7.46 -10.40 -25.21
C LEU A 862 -6.44 -11.41 -24.69
N ILE A 863 -6.90 -12.49 -24.05
CA ILE A 863 -6.05 -13.57 -23.57
C ILE A 863 -5.21 -14.15 -24.72
N ASP A 864 -5.82 -14.38 -25.89
CA ASP A 864 -5.15 -14.87 -27.10
C ASP A 864 -4.26 -13.85 -27.82
N TRP A 865 -4.38 -12.56 -27.50
CA TRP A 865 -3.47 -11.52 -28.00
C TRP A 865 -2.17 -11.44 -27.18
N LEU A 866 -2.21 -11.71 -25.88
CA LEU A 866 -1.04 -11.72 -24.99
C LEU A 866 -0.03 -12.83 -25.36
N ASP A 867 1.26 -12.49 -25.34
CA ASP A 867 2.37 -13.37 -25.69
C ASP A 867 2.98 -14.03 -24.44
N SER A 868 2.92 -15.36 -24.36
CA SER A 868 3.48 -16.15 -23.25
C SER A 868 5.02 -16.18 -23.20
N ARG A 869 5.68 -15.47 -24.12
CA ARG A 869 7.13 -15.24 -24.12
C ARG A 869 7.53 -13.94 -23.39
N GLY A 870 6.57 -13.05 -23.12
CA GLY A 870 6.81 -11.76 -22.45
C GLY A 870 6.77 -11.87 -20.93
N GLU A 871 7.64 -11.13 -20.23
CA GLU A 871 7.68 -11.16 -18.76
C GLU A 871 6.40 -10.57 -18.14
N ARG A 872 5.92 -9.42 -18.63
CA ARG A 872 4.68 -8.78 -18.13
C ARG A 872 3.45 -9.55 -18.59
N GLU A 873 3.39 -9.89 -19.87
CA GLU A 873 2.23 -10.55 -20.46
C GLU A 873 2.02 -11.98 -19.95
N THR A 874 3.09 -12.72 -19.63
CA THR A 874 2.96 -14.04 -18.99
C THR A 874 2.36 -13.93 -17.58
N LYS A 875 2.66 -12.86 -16.84
CA LYS A 875 2.07 -12.62 -15.51
C LYS A 875 0.59 -12.26 -15.65
N LEU A 876 0.26 -11.32 -16.53
CA LEU A 876 -1.12 -10.91 -16.81
C LEU A 876 -1.99 -12.06 -17.34
N ARG A 877 -1.51 -12.85 -18.30
CA ARG A 877 -2.24 -14.00 -18.87
C ARG A 877 -2.57 -15.05 -17.81
N LYS A 878 -1.68 -15.29 -16.83
CA LYS A 878 -1.94 -16.22 -15.72
C LYS A 878 -3.07 -15.73 -14.80
N GLU A 879 -3.05 -14.44 -14.45
CA GLU A 879 -4.08 -13.83 -13.60
C GLU A 879 -5.45 -13.77 -14.31
N LEU A 880 -5.47 -13.41 -15.59
CA LEU A 880 -6.70 -13.44 -16.40
C LEU A 880 -7.28 -14.86 -16.51
N LEU A 881 -6.45 -15.88 -16.77
CA LEU A 881 -6.91 -17.28 -16.83
C LEU A 881 -7.41 -17.79 -15.47
N LEU A 882 -6.79 -17.39 -14.36
CA LEU A 882 -7.23 -17.74 -13.00
C LEU A 882 -8.62 -17.19 -12.69
N HIS A 883 -8.90 -15.95 -13.07
CA HIS A 883 -10.14 -15.25 -12.75
C HIS A 883 -11.22 -15.31 -13.83
N ARG A 884 -10.90 -15.78 -15.05
CA ARG A 884 -11.77 -15.80 -16.24
C ARG A 884 -13.22 -16.22 -15.96
N ARG A 885 -13.44 -17.30 -15.21
CA ARG A 885 -14.79 -17.82 -14.94
C ARG A 885 -15.65 -16.84 -14.15
N ASN A 886 -15.09 -16.21 -13.13
CA ASN A 886 -15.81 -15.27 -12.28
C ASN A 886 -16.02 -13.94 -13.03
N LEU A 887 -15.01 -13.50 -13.78
CA LEU A 887 -15.08 -12.26 -14.57
C LEU A 887 -16.19 -12.34 -15.64
N ILE A 888 -16.27 -13.45 -16.40
CA ILE A 888 -17.35 -13.69 -17.36
C ILE A 888 -18.71 -13.78 -16.66
N LYS A 889 -18.81 -14.47 -15.52
CA LYS A 889 -20.07 -14.55 -14.76
C LYS A 889 -20.58 -13.16 -14.36
N CYS A 890 -19.70 -12.27 -13.89
CA CYS A 890 -20.08 -10.91 -13.51
C CYS A 890 -20.45 -10.03 -14.73
N MET A 891 -19.77 -10.22 -15.86
CA MET A 891 -20.13 -9.59 -17.15
C MET A 891 -21.53 -10.02 -17.63
N GLU A 892 -21.80 -11.32 -17.61
CA GLU A 892 -23.10 -11.91 -18.00
C GLU A 892 -24.23 -11.44 -17.06
N ALA A 893 -23.98 -11.44 -15.74
CA ALA A 893 -24.95 -10.96 -14.75
C ALA A 893 -25.26 -9.46 -14.91
N ARG A 894 -24.25 -8.63 -15.19
CA ARG A 894 -24.44 -7.21 -15.51
C ARG A 894 -25.30 -7.03 -16.77
N HIS A 895 -25.00 -7.78 -17.82
CA HIS A 895 -25.73 -7.68 -19.09
C HIS A 895 -27.19 -8.14 -18.94
N GLU A 896 -27.44 -9.20 -18.15
CA GLU A 896 -28.78 -9.68 -17.80
C GLU A 896 -29.55 -8.63 -16.98
N PHE A 897 -28.95 -8.08 -15.92
CA PHE A 897 -29.58 -7.10 -15.03
C PHE A 897 -30.01 -5.84 -15.78
N LEU A 898 -29.10 -5.22 -16.55
CA LEU A 898 -29.38 -3.99 -17.29
C LEU A 898 -30.47 -4.19 -18.35
N SER A 899 -30.45 -5.32 -19.07
CA SER A 899 -31.48 -5.63 -20.07
C SER A 899 -32.89 -5.81 -19.46
N ARG A 900 -32.99 -6.26 -18.20
CA ARG A 900 -34.28 -6.37 -17.52
C ARG A 900 -34.87 -5.02 -17.18
N THR A 901 -34.05 -4.07 -16.71
CA THR A 901 -34.49 -2.70 -16.43
C THR A 901 -35.05 -2.03 -17.69
N GLU A 902 -34.40 -2.22 -18.85
CA GLU A 902 -34.92 -1.71 -20.13
C GLU A 902 -36.36 -2.21 -20.39
N TYR A 903 -36.60 -3.53 -20.33
CA TYR A 903 -37.94 -4.09 -20.56
C TYR A 903 -38.99 -3.70 -19.50
N ASP A 904 -38.64 -3.70 -18.22
CA ASP A 904 -39.58 -3.37 -17.14
C ASP A 904 -39.95 -1.87 -17.16
N SER A 905 -39.06 -0.99 -17.65
CA SER A 905 -39.29 0.45 -17.77
C SER A 905 -40.31 0.85 -18.84
N GLU A 906 -40.50 0.04 -19.90
CA GLU A 906 -41.44 0.35 -20.99
C GLU A 906 -42.92 0.06 -20.63
N ASP A 907 -43.19 -0.82 -19.64
CA ASP A 907 -44.50 -1.48 -19.49
C ASP A 907 -45.30 -1.09 -18.21
N MET A 908 -44.76 -0.27 -17.31
CA MET A 908 -45.34 -0.06 -15.97
C MET A 908 -45.49 1.42 -15.52
N PRO A 909 -46.68 1.86 -15.03
CA PRO A 909 -46.85 3.19 -14.46
C PRO A 909 -46.35 3.29 -13.01
N THR A 910 -45.49 4.28 -12.74
CA THR A 910 -44.87 4.58 -11.43
C THR A 910 -45.86 4.61 -10.27
N LYS A 911 -45.63 3.80 -9.23
CA LYS A 911 -46.49 3.72 -8.03
C LYS A 911 -46.03 4.71 -6.96
N ARG A 912 -46.56 5.94 -6.99
CA ARG A 912 -46.31 6.97 -5.98
C ARG A 912 -47.01 6.62 -4.65
N VAL A 913 -46.25 6.46 -3.58
CA VAL A 913 -46.78 6.25 -2.21
C VAL A 913 -46.35 7.40 -1.30
N THR A 914 -47.27 8.33 -1.06
CA THR A 914 -47.06 9.45 -0.14
C THR A 914 -47.28 9.02 1.31
N THR A 915 -46.26 9.24 2.15
CA THR A 915 -46.40 9.21 3.61
C THR A 915 -46.08 10.60 4.17
N ARG A 916 -46.57 10.89 5.38
CA ARG A 916 -46.84 12.27 5.86
C ARG A 916 -45.65 13.27 5.83
N ASN A 917 -44.40 12.80 5.69
CA ASN A 917 -43.19 13.63 5.56
C ASN A 917 -42.21 13.17 4.45
N LYS A 918 -42.55 12.19 3.60
CA LYS A 918 -41.72 11.74 2.45
C LYS A 918 -42.59 11.15 1.33
N THR A 919 -42.36 11.58 0.10
CA THR A 919 -42.88 10.95 -1.11
C THR A 919 -41.94 9.81 -1.50
N TYR A 920 -42.42 8.57 -1.47
CA TYR A 920 -41.67 7.45 -2.06
C TYR A 920 -42.16 7.25 -3.49
N VAL A 921 -41.26 7.45 -4.45
CA VAL A 921 -41.39 6.95 -5.80
C VAL A 921 -40.51 5.69 -5.85
N ALA A 922 -41.12 4.53 -6.07
CA ALA A 922 -40.40 3.44 -6.72
C ALA A 922 -40.41 3.85 -8.19
N ASP A 923 -39.24 4.29 -8.66
CA ASP A 923 -39.07 4.78 -10.01
C ASP A 923 -38.34 3.71 -10.81
N ASP A 924 -39.07 3.08 -11.73
CA ASP A 924 -38.52 2.04 -12.59
C ASP A 924 -37.63 2.65 -13.71
N LYS A 925 -37.65 3.99 -13.89
CA LYS A 925 -36.78 4.75 -14.81
C LYS A 925 -35.35 4.90 -14.27
N HIS A 926 -35.18 5.25 -13.00
CA HIS A 926 -33.87 5.52 -12.40
C HIS A 926 -33.45 4.45 -11.38
N ARG A 927 -32.62 3.50 -11.81
CA ARG A 927 -32.03 2.41 -10.98
C ARG A 927 -31.44 2.92 -9.65
N CYS A 928 -30.76 4.07 -9.65
CA CYS A 928 -30.18 4.65 -8.45
C CYS A 928 -31.20 5.01 -7.37
N LEU A 929 -32.47 5.25 -7.73
CA LEU A 929 -33.57 5.51 -6.80
C LEU A 929 -34.13 4.25 -6.15
N ASN A 930 -33.72 3.06 -6.57
CA ASN A 930 -34.13 1.78 -5.96
C ASN A 930 -33.15 1.30 -4.87
N TRP A 931 -31.92 1.82 -4.82
CA TRP A 931 -30.97 1.53 -3.75
C TRP A 931 -31.46 2.02 -2.38
N ARG A 932 -31.26 1.22 -1.33
CA ARG A 932 -31.60 1.58 0.06
C ARG A 932 -30.46 1.22 1.00
N ASN A 933 -30.20 2.06 2.01
CA ASN A 933 -29.19 1.79 3.03
C ASN A 933 -29.72 0.90 4.16
N SER A 934 -29.93 -0.38 3.88
CA SER A 934 -30.45 -1.32 4.88
C SER A 934 -29.49 -1.53 6.06
N THR A 935 -28.18 -1.42 5.83
CA THR A 935 -27.11 -1.54 6.83
C THR A 935 -27.19 -0.43 7.87
N SER A 936 -27.26 0.86 7.48
CA SER A 936 -27.40 1.95 8.46
C SER A 936 -28.73 1.86 9.23
N LEU A 937 -29.82 1.46 8.57
CA LEU A 937 -31.09 1.21 9.26
C LEU A 937 -31.01 0.05 10.28
N ALA A 938 -30.27 -1.02 9.98
CA ALA A 938 -30.10 -2.17 10.86
C ALA A 938 -29.14 -1.91 12.02
N GLU A 939 -28.05 -1.16 11.81
CA GLU A 939 -27.03 -0.89 12.82
C GLU A 939 -27.30 0.36 13.65
N ASN A 940 -27.69 1.47 13.00
CA ASN A 940 -27.90 2.77 13.64
C ASN A 940 -29.38 3.00 13.99
N GLY A 941 -30.31 2.30 13.34
CA GLY A 941 -31.76 2.52 13.50
C GLY A 941 -32.29 3.75 12.73
N HIS A 942 -31.46 4.39 11.91
CA HIS A 942 -31.79 5.55 11.08
C HIS A 942 -30.78 5.68 9.92
N LEU A 943 -31.11 6.48 8.91
CA LEU A 943 -30.22 6.80 7.78
C LEU A 943 -29.07 7.74 8.23
N HIS A 944 -28.02 7.87 7.41
CA HIS A 944 -26.91 8.76 7.72
C HIS A 944 -27.28 10.24 7.71
N ILE A 945 -28.14 10.67 6.78
CA ILE A 945 -28.72 12.03 6.74
C ILE A 945 -29.51 12.39 8.02
N ASP A 946 -30.01 11.39 8.75
CA ASP A 946 -30.79 11.62 9.97
C ASP A 946 -29.89 11.73 11.22
N ALA A 947 -30.14 12.78 12.02
CA ALA A 947 -29.56 12.89 13.36
C ALA A 947 -30.10 11.80 14.30
N SER A 948 -29.24 11.28 15.19
CA SER A 948 -29.55 10.14 16.06
C SER A 948 -30.75 10.44 16.97
N ARG A 949 -31.87 9.74 16.77
CA ARG A 949 -33.06 9.92 17.61
C ARG A 949 -32.84 9.32 19.00
N PRO A 950 -33.17 10.02 20.10
CA PRO A 950 -33.14 9.42 21.43
C PRO A 950 -34.12 8.25 21.50
N SER A 951 -33.59 7.05 21.79
CA SER A 951 -34.32 5.78 21.75
C SER A 951 -35.54 5.77 22.67
N LYS A 952 -36.74 5.89 22.08
CA LYS A 952 -37.95 5.31 22.68
C LYS A 952 -37.90 3.81 22.43
N ARG A 953 -37.61 3.04 23.48
CA ARG A 953 -37.57 1.56 23.54
C ARG A 953 -38.26 0.89 22.36
N ALA A 954 -37.46 0.27 21.47
CA ALA A 954 -37.98 -0.54 20.39
C ALA A 954 -38.98 -1.58 20.94
N ARG A 955 -40.21 -1.58 20.42
CA ARG A 955 -41.18 -2.63 20.72
C ARG A 955 -40.64 -3.92 20.11
N LYS A 956 -40.51 -4.99 20.91
CA LYS A 956 -40.38 -6.35 20.39
C LYS A 956 -41.64 -6.69 19.60
N SER A 957 -41.57 -6.65 18.27
CA SER A 957 -42.36 -7.55 17.42
C SER A 957 -41.85 -8.98 17.61
N GLY A 958 -42.75 -9.95 17.56
CA GLY A 958 -42.52 -11.32 18.04
C GLY A 958 -41.91 -12.27 17.01
N ASP A 959 -41.49 -13.42 17.53
CA ASP A 959 -41.04 -14.66 16.88
C ASP A 959 -40.89 -14.69 15.35
N ASP A 960 -39.63 -14.69 14.93
CA ASP A 960 -39.14 -15.56 13.86
C ASP A 960 -38.02 -16.46 14.43
N PRO A 961 -37.80 -17.68 13.90
CA PRO A 961 -36.95 -18.67 14.55
C PRO A 961 -35.47 -18.26 14.54
N LYS A 962 -34.81 -18.37 15.69
CA LYS A 962 -33.41 -18.00 15.89
C LYS A 962 -32.45 -18.80 14.99
N GLU A 963 -32.00 -18.21 13.90
CA GLU A 963 -30.70 -18.58 13.34
C GLU A 963 -29.60 -18.27 14.36
N THR A 964 -28.69 -19.23 14.53
CA THR A 964 -27.69 -19.18 15.59
C THR A 964 -26.45 -18.43 15.10
N LYS A 965 -26.44 -17.10 15.23
CA LYS A 965 -25.27 -16.27 14.88
C LYS A 965 -24.03 -16.75 15.64
N THR A 966 -23.07 -17.32 14.91
CA THR A 966 -21.76 -17.71 15.43
C THR A 966 -20.95 -16.47 15.77
N THR A 967 -20.52 -16.38 17.03
CA THR A 967 -19.65 -15.31 17.52
C THR A 967 -18.20 -15.80 17.60
N ASN A 968 -17.25 -14.87 17.48
CA ASN A 968 -15.85 -15.19 17.78
C ASN A 968 -15.64 -15.38 19.30
N ARG A 969 -14.45 -15.81 19.71
CA ARG A 969 -14.09 -16.00 21.14
C ARG A 969 -14.19 -14.73 22.02
N GLN A 970 -14.42 -13.56 21.43
CA GLN A 970 -14.56 -12.27 22.10
C GLN A 970 -16.01 -11.73 22.05
N GLY A 971 -16.97 -12.51 21.52
CA GLY A 971 -18.40 -12.16 21.52
C GLY A 971 -18.83 -11.17 20.43
N LYS A 972 -17.93 -10.72 19.55
CA LYS A 972 -18.32 -9.93 18.36
C LYS A 972 -18.96 -10.84 17.29
N PRO A 973 -19.94 -10.36 16.51
CA PRO A 973 -20.39 -11.04 15.30
C PRO A 973 -19.24 -11.13 14.29
N LEU A 974 -19.22 -12.18 13.47
CA LEU A 974 -18.30 -12.30 12.34
C LEU A 974 -18.67 -11.25 11.28
N THR A 975 -17.82 -10.23 11.10
CA THR A 975 -17.91 -9.31 9.96
C THR A 975 -17.67 -10.06 8.65
N ARG A 976 -18.31 -9.58 7.58
CA ARG A 976 -18.32 -10.05 6.18
C ARG A 976 -18.60 -11.53 5.83
N GLN A 977 -18.18 -12.52 6.62
CA GLN A 977 -17.97 -13.90 6.13
C GLN A 977 -18.73 -15.02 6.85
N GLY A 978 -19.52 -14.72 7.89
CA GLY A 978 -20.17 -15.77 8.69
C GLY A 978 -21.37 -16.49 8.06
N GLY A 979 -22.01 -15.94 7.03
CA GLY A 979 -23.37 -16.34 6.62
C GLY A 979 -23.49 -17.36 5.47
N ARG A 980 -22.41 -17.71 4.75
CA ARG A 980 -22.53 -18.33 3.42
C ARG A 980 -22.69 -19.86 3.35
N TYR A 981 -22.77 -20.55 4.49
CA TYR A 981 -22.86 -22.04 4.54
C TYR A 981 -23.76 -22.57 5.65
N ASN A 982 -25.07 -22.32 5.57
CA ASN A 982 -26.07 -23.21 6.15
C ASN A 982 -26.42 -24.31 5.13
N PHE A 983 -26.20 -25.58 5.51
CA PHE A 983 -26.61 -26.80 4.81
C PHE A 983 -27.75 -27.47 5.58
#